data_AF-A0A7S2WAE6-F1
#
_entry.id   AF-A0A7S2WAE6-F1
#
_cell.length_a   1.000
_cell.length_b   1.000
_cell.length_c   1.000
_cell.angle_alpha   90.00
_cell.angle_beta   90.00
_cell.angle_gamma   90.00
#
_symmetry.space_group_name_H-M   'P 1'
#
loop_
_entity.id
_entity.type
_entity.pdbx_description
1 polymer ?
#
loop_
_entity_poly.entity_id
_entity_poly.type
_entity_poly.pdbx_seq_one_letter_code
_entity_poly.pdbx_strand_id
1 'polypeptide(L)'
;MSFNKVKRVKKRRPLGPKSGAVFKCVPDTTKSIWDVDDDLDDSFMSLDESDECEKENASMNKANISFDAKKRLPGSGRESSHRKPKKRRTGCDSPSIRMDSSLHGSTPRSKRGVDSSLHETTPRVKRKTPRKSSIKKRDSSMRKNRLKSQLELKLKKSKEFKDKGNELYAEQDYERAVQAYTEAIMLDGENPVFPANRAAAKLMLGNYREAAVDCELALKLDPSYSRAGVRACRAYICLGDMCKAKEHIRKLADGSSPMQRDAQDLQRQIDAYESLVQEGDQLLIHEKLKECIEVTKKACDIAPGCLRLWLMSLACKLLEAATSGKNAGTVQSIERGIRAELEEVAVTHSAFASDILVPNFYHYGKILLYCALSSEAKILFNVALKISPNDERTKRRVALVKEMESQLNKGASAFTDHRYEDSIRAFDSALRLDKHNLAFNGRLYFRRAAANMSLARYDEAIGDCNNALKMLPQYHKARIRRAHAYLQKGDIKTAVADLERTYEFAPTASVARELKSAKMLLDKQERKERERRVADEYRRARTRERAEAEQRAQQQAESESYFRRQTFAHNRYTSSSSSSNARNRQSENFSSKSNQQQSHYNTRSSAKKANASSSRRKSMDTIMKGTYYEVLGISNRASTNSIKKAYKKRALKYHPDKNRSPTAESKFKRVAEAYRVLKSPKARRTYDLQSMSSARFW
;
A
#
# COMPACT_ATOMS: atom_id res chain seq x y z
N MET A 1 -84.98 5.31 15.99
CA MET A 1 -85.17 4.64 17.30
C MET A 1 -83.84 4.08 17.77
N SER A 2 -83.55 4.20 19.07
CA SER A 2 -82.86 3.25 19.98
C SER A 2 -81.79 2.25 19.47
N PHE A 3 -80.71 1.92 20.18
CA PHE A 3 -79.99 2.53 21.34
C PHE A 3 -78.65 1.77 21.54
N ASN A 4 -77.59 2.44 22.01
CA ASN A 4 -76.36 1.92 22.67
C ASN A 4 -75.67 0.58 22.25
N LYS A 5 -74.35 0.70 21.96
CA LYS A 5 -73.33 0.25 22.95
C LYS A 5 -71.98 0.97 22.79
N VAL A 6 -71.52 1.59 23.89
CA VAL A 6 -70.28 2.38 23.96
C VAL A 6 -69.18 1.60 24.68
N LYS A 7 -67.94 1.63 24.18
CA LYS A 7 -66.72 1.29 24.97
C LYS A 7 -65.60 2.33 24.84
N ARG A 8 -65.59 3.23 25.84
CA ARG A 8 -64.46 3.97 26.45
C ARG A 8 -63.25 4.41 25.60
N VAL A 9 -63.16 5.73 25.44
CA VAL A 9 -61.95 6.51 25.13
C VAL A 9 -61.00 6.59 26.35
N LYS A 10 -59.68 6.63 26.12
CA LYS A 10 -58.71 7.29 27.03
C LYS A 10 -57.69 8.12 26.23
N LYS A 11 -57.48 9.38 26.63
CA LYS A 11 -56.47 10.30 26.05
C LYS A 11 -55.18 10.33 26.89
N ARG A 12 -54.07 10.50 26.17
CA ARG A 12 -52.65 10.78 26.51
C ARG A 12 -52.33 11.46 27.87
N ARG A 13 -51.15 11.13 28.42
CA ARG A 13 -50.06 12.07 28.80
C ARG A 13 -48.70 11.30 28.94
N PRO A 14 -47.53 11.95 29.07
CA PRO A 14 -46.30 11.54 28.35
C PRO A 14 -45.33 10.63 29.12
N LEU A 15 -44.42 10.00 28.36
CA LEU A 15 -43.21 9.35 28.86
C LEU A 15 -41.98 10.17 28.46
N GLY A 16 -41.05 10.36 29.39
CA GLY A 16 -39.77 11.06 29.15
C GLY A 16 -38.76 10.22 28.35
N PRO A 17 -37.62 10.81 27.95
CA PRO A 17 -36.65 10.16 27.07
C PRO A 17 -35.88 9.06 27.82
N LYS A 18 -36.17 7.80 27.48
CA LYS A 18 -35.36 6.62 27.85
C LYS A 18 -34.90 5.87 26.60
N SER A 19 -33.80 6.32 26.00
CA SER A 19 -32.79 5.44 25.40
C SER A 19 -31.62 6.29 24.92
N GLY A 20 -30.50 6.23 25.66
CA GLY A 20 -29.23 6.62 25.08
C GLY A 20 -28.92 5.64 23.96
N ALA A 21 -28.95 6.11 22.71
CA ALA A 21 -28.36 5.38 21.60
C ALA A 21 -26.84 5.38 21.79
N VAL A 22 -26.34 4.42 22.58
CA VAL A 22 -24.92 4.09 22.61
C VAL A 22 -24.54 3.81 21.16
N PHE A 23 -23.70 4.68 20.58
CA PHE A 23 -23.00 4.37 19.34
C PHE A 23 -22.25 3.07 19.60
N LYS A 24 -22.74 1.96 19.05
CA LYS A 24 -21.96 0.73 19.00
C LYS A 24 -20.69 1.09 18.26
N CYS A 25 -19.54 0.92 18.92
CA CYS A 25 -18.25 1.00 18.26
C CYS A 25 -18.33 0.18 16.97
N VAL A 26 -18.01 0.81 15.84
CA VAL A 26 -17.88 0.09 14.57
C VAL A 26 -16.81 -0.98 14.83
N PRO A 27 -17.08 -2.27 14.58
CA PRO A 27 -16.07 -3.29 14.77
C PRO A 27 -14.86 -2.98 13.89
N ASP A 28 -13.67 -3.26 14.42
CA ASP A 28 -12.36 -2.90 13.87
C ASP A 28 -11.97 -3.77 12.65
N THR A 29 -12.95 -4.04 11.78
CA THR A 29 -12.90 -5.02 10.68
C THR A 29 -13.14 -4.40 9.31
N THR A 30 -13.40 -3.09 9.22
CA THR A 30 -13.37 -2.38 7.94
C THR A 30 -11.93 -2.11 7.53
N LYS A 31 -11.28 -3.10 6.90
CA LYS A 31 -10.32 -2.78 5.82
C LYS A 31 -11.01 -1.73 4.95
N SER A 32 -10.35 -0.63 4.60
CA SER A 32 -10.99 0.30 3.67
C SER A 32 -11.24 -0.43 2.35
N ILE A 33 -12.23 -0.03 1.57
CA ILE A 33 -12.53 -0.66 0.27
C ILE A 33 -11.35 -0.53 -0.72
N TRP A 34 -10.39 0.33 -0.38
CA TRP A 34 -9.11 0.61 -1.05
C TRP A 34 -7.94 -0.23 -0.54
N ASP A 35 -8.04 -0.86 0.64
CA ASP A 35 -7.06 -1.83 1.17
C ASP A 35 -7.31 -3.26 0.65
N VAL A 36 -8.41 -3.46 -0.09
CA VAL A 36 -8.76 -4.70 -0.78
C VAL A 36 -8.10 -4.74 -2.18
N ASP A 37 -6.83 -4.36 -2.25
CA ASP A 37 -5.98 -4.47 -3.45
C ASP A 37 -5.16 -5.78 -3.45
N ASP A 38 -5.40 -6.70 -2.50
CA ASP A 38 -4.74 -8.02 -2.40
C ASP A 38 -5.55 -9.12 -3.11
N ASP A 39 -6.89 -9.11 -2.95
CA ASP A 39 -7.80 -10.19 -3.38
C ASP A 39 -7.91 -10.37 -4.92
N LEU A 40 -7.28 -9.50 -5.73
CA LEU A 40 -7.32 -9.54 -7.20
C LEU A 40 -6.09 -10.23 -7.84
N ASP A 41 -5.01 -10.48 -7.10
CA ASP A 41 -3.76 -11.03 -7.65
C ASP A 41 -3.58 -12.54 -7.41
N ASP A 42 -4.26 -13.12 -6.40
CA ASP A 42 -4.13 -14.55 -6.05
C ASP A 42 -4.69 -15.51 -7.12
N SER A 43 -5.44 -15.01 -8.12
CA SER A 43 -6.05 -15.84 -9.17
C SER A 43 -5.18 -16.06 -10.43
N PHE A 44 -4.00 -15.44 -10.53
CA PHE A 44 -3.18 -15.46 -11.77
C PHE A 44 -1.83 -16.19 -11.65
N MET A 45 -1.58 -16.91 -10.55
CA MET A 45 -0.30 -17.58 -10.26
C MET A 45 -0.35 -19.13 -10.28
N SER A 46 -1.31 -19.73 -11.01
CA SER A 46 -1.39 -21.18 -11.22
C SER A 46 -1.54 -21.56 -12.69
N LEU A 47 -0.48 -21.39 -13.48
CA LEU A 47 -0.35 -21.96 -14.82
C LEU A 47 1.04 -22.59 -15.00
N ASP A 48 1.16 -23.86 -14.59
CA ASP A 48 1.89 -24.91 -15.31
C ASP A 48 1.68 -26.26 -14.57
N GLU A 49 0.50 -26.86 -14.71
CA GLU A 49 0.29 -28.32 -14.65
C GLU A 49 -1.10 -28.70 -15.19
N SER A 50 -1.21 -28.85 -16.52
CA SER A 50 -2.37 -29.47 -17.17
C SER A 50 -1.94 -30.19 -18.47
N ASP A 51 -1.38 -31.40 -18.31
CA ASP A 51 -1.45 -32.43 -19.36
C ASP A 51 -2.88 -33.00 -19.35
N GLU A 52 -3.52 -33.12 -20.52
CA GLU A 52 -4.90 -33.64 -20.64
C GLU A 52 -4.97 -34.93 -21.48
N CYS A 53 -5.96 -35.77 -21.17
CA CYS A 53 -6.37 -37.03 -21.85
C CYS A 53 -5.42 -38.26 -21.71
N GLU A 54 -5.91 -39.50 -21.50
CA GLU A 54 -7.27 -40.07 -21.61
C GLU A 54 -7.57 -41.17 -20.55
N LYS A 55 -8.86 -41.58 -20.50
CA LYS A 55 -9.47 -42.81 -19.91
C LYS A 55 -9.88 -42.71 -18.42
N GLU A 56 -11.03 -43.26 -17.99
CA GLU A 56 -11.90 -44.28 -18.61
C GLU A 56 -13.38 -44.16 -18.16
N ASN A 57 -14.32 -44.76 -18.91
CA ASN A 57 -15.75 -44.83 -18.57
C ASN A 57 -16.00 -45.78 -17.38
N ALA A 58 -16.79 -45.37 -16.36
CA ALA A 58 -17.65 -46.30 -15.60
C ALA A 58 -18.77 -45.62 -14.77
N SER A 59 -20.01 -45.88 -15.17
CA SER A 59 -21.17 -46.21 -14.33
C SER A 59 -21.60 -45.34 -13.13
N MET A 60 -22.76 -44.70 -13.32
CA MET A 60 -23.99 -44.82 -12.51
C MET A 60 -24.05 -44.50 -10.99
N ASN A 61 -25.22 -43.93 -10.67
CA ASN A 61 -26.05 -44.09 -9.46
C ASN A 61 -25.84 -43.15 -8.26
N LYS A 62 -26.72 -42.13 -8.27
CA LYS A 62 -27.82 -41.92 -7.30
C LYS A 62 -27.51 -41.44 -5.86
N ALA A 63 -28.27 -40.39 -5.57
CA ALA A 63 -29.03 -40.14 -4.34
C ALA A 63 -28.32 -39.45 -3.16
N ASN A 64 -28.90 -38.29 -2.81
CA ASN A 64 -29.34 -37.92 -1.47
C ASN A 64 -29.03 -38.91 -0.33
N ILE A 65 -28.53 -38.39 0.79
CA ILE A 65 -29.35 -38.19 2.00
C ILE A 65 -28.57 -37.37 3.04
N SER A 66 -29.26 -36.44 3.69
CA SER A 66 -28.83 -35.76 4.92
C SER A 66 -28.97 -36.67 6.14
N PHE A 67 -28.06 -36.64 7.12
CA PHE A 67 -28.39 -36.25 8.50
C PHE A 67 -27.18 -36.29 9.46
N ASP A 68 -27.17 -35.27 10.32
CA ASP A 68 -26.64 -35.16 11.69
C ASP A 68 -26.36 -36.47 12.47
N ALA A 69 -25.23 -36.55 13.21
CA ALA A 69 -25.21 -36.75 14.67
C ALA A 69 -23.85 -37.21 15.28
N LYS A 70 -23.46 -36.48 16.34
CA LYS A 70 -22.56 -36.80 17.48
C LYS A 70 -22.22 -38.30 17.75
N LYS A 71 -20.94 -38.60 18.05
CA LYS A 71 -20.45 -39.02 19.41
C LYS A 71 -18.95 -39.42 19.54
N ARG A 72 -18.32 -38.86 20.58
CA ARG A 72 -17.36 -39.46 21.56
C ARG A 72 -15.89 -39.78 21.21
N LEU A 73 -15.06 -39.55 22.25
CA LEU A 73 -13.61 -39.79 22.44
C LEU A 73 -13.34 -41.26 22.85
N PRO A 74 -12.07 -41.76 22.86
CA PRO A 74 -11.02 -41.45 23.89
C PRO A 74 -9.64 -41.11 23.24
N GLY A 75 -8.54 -40.77 23.93
CA GLY A 75 -8.22 -40.57 25.35
C GLY A 75 -6.73 -40.90 25.64
N SER A 76 -6.11 -40.22 26.64
CA SER A 76 -4.67 -40.23 27.05
C SER A 76 -3.77 -39.14 26.41
N GLY A 77 -2.79 -38.52 27.11
CA GLY A 77 -2.54 -38.45 28.56
C GLY A 77 -1.07 -38.13 28.91
N ARG A 78 -0.82 -36.99 29.58
CA ARG A 78 -0.03 -36.81 30.85
C ARG A 78 0.42 -35.35 31.07
N GLU A 79 0.11 -34.82 32.26
CA GLU A 79 1.01 -34.26 33.31
C GLU A 79 2.23 -33.40 32.88
N SER A 80 2.62 -32.29 33.52
CA SER A 80 2.15 -31.56 34.73
C SER A 80 2.71 -30.10 34.67
N SER A 81 2.62 -29.16 35.62
CA SER A 81 2.24 -29.15 37.05
C SER A 81 1.68 -27.76 37.46
N HIS A 82 2.04 -27.22 38.65
CA HIS A 82 1.65 -25.90 39.18
C HIS A 82 2.80 -25.28 40.01
N ARG A 83 2.91 -23.94 40.05
CA ARG A 83 3.43 -23.21 41.22
C ARG A 83 2.63 -21.93 41.50
N LYS A 84 2.19 -21.78 42.75
CA LYS A 84 1.68 -20.53 43.37
C LYS A 84 2.83 -19.79 44.07
N PRO A 85 2.67 -18.50 44.40
CA PRO A 85 3.27 -17.93 45.61
C PRO A 85 2.24 -17.29 46.56
N LYS A 86 2.63 -17.14 47.84
CA LYS A 86 1.86 -16.46 48.91
C LYS A 86 2.55 -15.15 49.34
N LYS A 87 1.72 -14.16 49.69
CA LYS A 87 1.90 -13.05 50.68
C LYS A 87 3.32 -12.61 51.10
N ARG A 88 3.57 -11.29 51.01
CA ARG A 88 4.19 -10.51 52.11
C ARG A 88 3.66 -9.05 52.15
N ARG A 89 3.89 -8.37 53.28
CA ARG A 89 3.24 -7.08 53.68
C ARG A 89 4.07 -5.84 53.31
N THR A 90 3.37 -4.76 52.94
CA THR A 90 3.49 -3.32 53.33
C THR A 90 2.34 -2.61 52.58
N GLY A 91 1.76 -1.47 52.98
CA GLY A 91 1.94 -0.53 54.09
C GLY A 91 1.29 0.82 53.71
N CYS A 92 0.83 1.60 54.69
CA CYS A 92 0.20 2.94 54.60
C CYS A 92 -1.25 3.07 54.06
N ASP A 93 -2.10 3.63 54.93
CA ASP A 93 -3.45 4.12 54.65
C ASP A 93 -3.44 5.61 54.28
N SER A 94 -4.40 6.06 53.47
CA SER A 94 -4.91 7.45 53.49
C SER A 94 -6.32 7.50 52.84
N PRO A 95 -7.31 8.15 53.47
CA PRO A 95 -8.71 8.05 53.04
C PRO A 95 -9.11 9.11 52.01
N SER A 96 -9.95 8.71 51.05
CA SER A 96 -10.59 9.62 50.09
C SER A 96 -11.89 10.21 50.65
N ILE A 97 -11.94 11.54 50.73
CA ILE A 97 -13.15 12.30 51.09
C ILE A 97 -14.07 12.39 49.88
N ARG A 98 -15.32 11.94 50.01
CA ARG A 98 -16.40 12.28 49.08
C ARG A 98 -17.06 13.58 49.51
N MET A 99 -17.03 14.57 48.61
CA MET A 99 -17.97 15.69 48.62
C MET A 99 -19.35 15.18 48.19
N ASP A 100 -20.42 15.69 48.80
CA ASP A 100 -21.76 15.60 48.23
C ASP A 100 -22.54 16.90 48.49
N SER A 101 -23.50 17.23 47.62
CA SER A 101 -23.94 18.62 47.41
C SER A 101 -25.45 18.79 47.27
N SER A 102 -26.05 19.72 48.04
CA SER A 102 -27.30 20.48 47.79
C SER A 102 -27.68 21.26 49.08
N LEU A 103 -27.87 22.58 49.09
CA LEU A 103 -28.87 23.46 48.46
C LEU A 103 -30.23 23.57 49.19
N HIS A 104 -30.28 24.53 50.12
CA HIS A 104 -31.34 25.53 50.37
C HIS A 104 -32.84 25.17 50.25
N GLY A 105 -33.60 25.48 51.32
CA GLY A 105 -34.85 26.25 51.15
C GLY A 105 -36.02 26.03 52.14
N SER A 106 -36.51 27.14 52.71
CA SER A 106 -37.90 27.38 53.19
C SER A 106 -38.25 27.13 54.67
N THR A 107 -39.17 27.96 55.18
CA THR A 107 -39.51 28.19 56.60
C THR A 107 -41.01 27.85 56.91
N PRO A 108 -41.73 28.32 57.95
CA PRO A 108 -42.30 27.41 58.96
C PRO A 108 -43.82 27.52 59.25
N ARG A 109 -44.46 26.51 59.88
CA ARG A 109 -45.65 26.74 60.78
C ARG A 109 -46.17 25.53 61.61
N SER A 110 -46.31 25.76 62.92
CA SER A 110 -47.49 25.51 63.80
C SER A 110 -48.27 24.16 63.81
N LYS A 111 -48.28 23.50 64.99
CA LYS A 111 -49.44 23.09 65.85
C LYS A 111 -48.90 22.29 67.07
N ARG A 112 -49.08 22.74 68.33
CA ARG A 112 -50.16 22.50 69.35
C ARG A 112 -50.19 21.10 70.00
N GLY A 113 -50.33 21.08 71.34
CA GLY A 113 -50.38 19.91 72.24
C GLY A 113 -49.26 20.03 73.30
N VAL A 114 -49.42 20.63 74.49
CA VAL A 114 -50.34 20.43 75.65
C VAL A 114 -49.86 19.28 76.58
N ASP A 115 -49.87 19.57 77.89
CA ASP A 115 -49.50 18.75 79.06
C ASP A 115 -48.00 18.43 79.30
N SER A 116 -47.49 18.35 80.54
CA SER A 116 -48.02 18.80 81.85
C SER A 116 -46.87 19.00 82.87
N SER A 117 -47.19 19.69 83.96
CA SER A 117 -46.36 19.97 85.16
C SER A 117 -45.32 18.92 85.60
N LEU A 118 -44.17 19.40 86.09
CA LEU A 118 -43.82 19.29 87.52
C LEU A 118 -42.75 20.32 87.92
N HIS A 119 -42.94 20.95 89.08
CA HIS A 119 -41.97 21.84 89.70
C HIS A 119 -40.99 21.01 90.54
N GLU A 120 -39.70 21.40 90.54
CA GLU A 120 -38.90 21.25 91.76
C GLU A 120 -37.93 22.42 91.93
N THR A 121 -37.83 22.90 93.17
CA THR A 121 -37.24 24.19 93.52
C THR A 121 -35.92 24.01 94.27
N THR A 122 -34.84 24.66 93.82
CA THR A 122 -33.68 24.97 94.68
C THR A 122 -33.09 26.37 94.36
N PRO A 123 -32.43 27.04 95.32
CA PRO A 123 -32.44 28.50 95.38
C PRO A 123 -31.31 29.23 94.66
N ARG A 124 -31.62 30.47 94.27
CA ARG A 124 -30.78 31.42 93.54
C ARG A 124 -29.71 32.08 94.44
N VAL A 125 -28.49 31.55 94.47
CA VAL A 125 -27.34 32.26 95.06
C VAL A 125 -26.96 33.48 94.21
N LYS A 126 -27.19 34.69 94.73
CA LYS A 126 -26.78 35.96 94.11
C LYS A 126 -25.25 36.14 94.18
N ARG A 127 -24.49 35.58 93.25
CA ARG A 127 -23.11 36.04 92.99
C ARG A 127 -23.12 37.22 92.00
N LYS A 128 -22.60 38.37 92.43
CA LYS A 128 -22.37 39.57 91.60
C LYS A 128 -21.57 39.16 90.36
N THR A 129 -22.05 39.50 89.16
CA THR A 129 -21.28 39.23 87.92
C THR A 129 -20.51 40.49 87.50
N PRO A 130 -19.16 40.45 87.43
CA PRO A 130 -18.40 41.49 86.74
C PRO A 130 -18.47 41.26 85.23
N ARG A 131 -18.75 42.33 84.47
CA ARG A 131 -18.32 42.57 83.08
C ARG A 131 -18.25 41.35 82.12
N LYS A 132 -19.36 40.62 81.90
CA LYS A 132 -19.44 39.59 80.84
C LYS A 132 -19.39 40.12 79.41
N SER A 133 -19.61 41.42 79.19
CA SER A 133 -19.62 42.07 77.86
C SER A 133 -18.22 42.31 77.27
N SER A 134 -17.20 42.54 78.10
CA SER A 134 -15.81 42.77 77.65
C SER A 134 -15.09 41.47 77.28
N ILE A 135 -15.40 40.37 77.97
CA ILE A 135 -14.77 39.05 77.73
C ILE A 135 -15.22 38.47 76.39
N LYS A 136 -16.55 38.45 76.11
CA LYS A 136 -17.07 38.01 74.80
C LYS A 136 -16.52 38.84 73.63
N LYS A 137 -16.31 40.15 73.81
CA LYS A 137 -15.64 41.00 72.81
C LYS A 137 -14.17 40.59 72.61
N ARG A 138 -13.41 40.34 73.69
CA ARG A 138 -12.02 39.87 73.62
C ARG A 138 -11.87 38.51 72.91
N ASP A 139 -12.72 37.52 73.20
CA ASP A 139 -12.67 36.23 72.51
C ASP A 139 -13.01 36.35 71.01
N SER A 140 -14.00 37.18 70.67
CA SER A 140 -14.31 37.47 69.26
C SER A 140 -13.15 38.17 68.53
N SER A 141 -12.39 39.02 69.24
CA SER A 141 -11.20 39.70 68.73
C SER A 141 -10.04 38.71 68.54
N MET A 142 -9.77 37.84 69.51
CA MET A 142 -8.74 36.80 69.38
C MET A 142 -9.04 35.81 68.25
N ARG A 143 -10.30 35.42 68.06
CA ARG A 143 -10.70 34.55 66.95
C ARG A 143 -10.57 35.25 65.59
N LYS A 144 -10.93 36.53 65.49
CA LYS A 144 -10.67 37.35 64.29
C LYS A 144 -9.18 37.50 64.00
N ASN A 145 -8.36 37.74 65.01
CA ASN A 145 -6.90 37.85 64.85
C ASN A 145 -6.26 36.53 64.40
N ARG A 146 -6.73 35.38 64.91
CA ARG A 146 -6.29 34.05 64.44
C ARG A 146 -6.71 33.75 62.99
N LEU A 147 -7.92 34.14 62.59
CA LEU A 147 -8.33 34.04 61.18
C LEU A 147 -7.50 34.97 60.29
N LYS A 148 -7.21 36.18 60.74
CA LYS A 148 -6.36 37.14 60.01
C LYS A 148 -4.94 36.61 59.83
N SER A 149 -4.31 36.07 60.88
CA SER A 149 -2.96 35.48 60.76
C SER A 149 -2.92 34.21 59.91
N GLN A 150 -3.99 33.40 59.90
CA GLN A 150 -4.13 32.27 58.98
C GLN A 150 -4.30 32.71 57.52
N LEU A 151 -5.05 33.79 57.27
CA LEU A 151 -5.20 34.38 55.95
C LEU A 151 -3.87 34.99 55.47
N GLU A 152 -3.18 35.74 56.31
CA GLU A 152 -1.84 36.29 56.01
C GLU A 152 -0.81 35.18 55.71
N LEU A 153 -0.87 34.03 56.40
CA LEU A 153 -0.02 32.88 56.09
C LEU A 153 -0.37 32.25 54.73
N LYS A 154 -1.65 32.14 54.36
CA LYS A 154 -2.06 31.68 53.03
C LYS A 154 -1.59 32.63 51.93
N LEU A 155 -1.72 33.94 52.13
CA LEU A 155 -1.29 34.99 51.20
C LEU A 155 0.23 35.11 51.06
N LYS A 156 1.01 34.67 52.06
CA LYS A 156 2.47 34.50 51.92
C LYS A 156 2.79 33.27 51.06
N LYS A 157 2.18 32.12 51.37
CA LYS A 157 2.36 30.89 50.59
C LYS A 157 1.93 31.03 49.13
N SER A 158 0.81 31.69 48.82
CA SER A 158 0.41 31.91 47.42
C SER A 158 1.43 32.73 46.63
N LYS A 159 2.11 33.69 47.28
CA LYS A 159 3.23 34.43 46.69
C LYS A 159 4.47 33.55 46.47
N GLU A 160 4.85 32.75 47.47
CA GLU A 160 5.95 31.76 47.34
C GLU A 160 5.72 30.81 46.16
N PHE A 161 4.52 30.25 46.01
CA PHE A 161 4.17 29.39 44.87
C PHE A 161 4.17 30.14 43.52
N LYS A 162 3.77 31.42 43.49
CA LYS A 162 3.88 32.27 42.30
C LYS A 162 5.34 32.58 41.96
N ASP A 163 6.21 32.82 42.92
CA ASP A 163 7.64 33.06 42.68
C ASP A 163 8.34 31.79 42.17
N LYS A 164 8.09 30.64 42.81
CA LYS A 164 8.50 29.32 42.29
C LYS A 164 7.96 29.04 40.88
N GLY A 165 6.73 29.44 40.59
CA GLY A 165 6.15 29.35 39.23
C GLY A 165 6.85 30.26 38.22
N ASN A 166 7.34 31.42 38.63
CA ASN A 166 8.12 32.32 37.78
C ASN A 166 9.53 31.75 37.51
N GLU A 167 10.16 31.14 38.52
CA GLU A 167 11.45 30.43 38.39
C GLU A 167 11.35 29.28 37.37
N LEU A 168 10.40 28.37 37.56
CA LEU A 168 10.13 27.26 36.63
C LEU A 168 9.77 27.74 35.21
N TYR A 169 9.07 28.86 35.09
CA TYR A 169 8.78 29.48 33.79
C TYR A 169 10.05 30.03 33.10
N ALA A 170 10.99 30.58 33.86
CA ALA A 170 12.29 31.04 33.34
C ALA A 170 13.19 29.85 32.95
N GLU A 171 13.10 28.73 33.67
CA GLU A 171 13.73 27.44 33.35
C GLU A 171 13.08 26.72 32.14
N GLN A 172 11.99 27.27 31.59
CA GLN A 172 11.17 26.68 30.51
C GLN A 172 10.42 25.39 30.90
N ASP A 173 10.38 25.03 32.18
CA ASP A 173 9.53 23.94 32.72
C ASP A 173 8.10 24.44 32.91
N TYR A 174 7.41 24.67 31.79
CA TYR A 174 6.07 25.22 31.78
C TYR A 174 5.03 24.29 32.42
N GLU A 175 5.23 22.96 32.39
CA GLU A 175 4.31 22.00 33.00
C GLU A 175 4.30 22.14 34.54
N ARG A 176 5.49 22.16 35.17
CA ARG A 176 5.58 22.37 36.61
C ARG A 176 5.22 23.81 37.00
N ALA A 177 5.50 24.79 36.15
CA ALA A 177 5.03 26.16 36.37
C ALA A 177 3.49 26.23 36.44
N VAL A 178 2.76 25.56 35.53
CA VAL A 178 1.28 25.47 35.57
C VAL A 178 0.78 24.83 36.88
N GLN A 179 1.48 23.82 37.40
CA GLN A 179 1.15 23.20 38.70
C GLN A 179 1.35 24.20 39.85
N ALA A 180 2.51 24.85 39.93
CA ALA A 180 2.82 25.84 40.97
C ALA A 180 1.83 27.04 40.97
N TYR A 181 1.46 27.56 39.79
CA TYR A 181 0.42 28.60 39.71
C TYR A 181 -0.97 28.09 40.08
N THR A 182 -1.27 26.80 39.84
CA THR A 182 -2.54 26.20 40.28
C THR A 182 -2.59 26.05 41.79
N GLU A 183 -1.49 25.70 42.45
CA GLU A 183 -1.36 25.71 43.91
C GLU A 183 -1.52 27.13 44.49
N ALA A 184 -0.95 28.15 43.83
CA ALA A 184 -1.17 29.56 44.20
C ALA A 184 -2.65 29.96 44.12
N ILE A 185 -3.36 29.61 43.04
CA ILE A 185 -4.80 29.89 42.84
C ILE A 185 -5.67 29.16 43.88
N MET A 186 -5.31 27.94 44.29
CA MET A 186 -6.02 27.20 45.35
C MET A 186 -5.88 27.85 46.74
N LEU A 187 -4.80 28.59 46.97
CA LEU A 187 -4.54 29.30 48.23
C LEU A 187 -5.16 30.71 48.26
N ASP A 188 -5.17 31.38 47.12
CA ASP A 188 -5.67 32.74 46.91
C ASP A 188 -6.21 32.86 45.47
N GLY A 189 -7.54 32.74 45.35
CA GLY A 189 -8.26 32.80 44.07
C GLY A 189 -8.77 34.19 43.69
N GLU A 190 -8.52 35.22 44.52
CA GLU A 190 -9.00 36.59 44.27
C GLU A 190 -7.99 37.41 43.45
N ASN A 191 -6.73 36.97 43.39
CA ASN A 191 -5.64 37.67 42.72
C ASN A 191 -5.60 37.39 41.20
N PRO A 192 -5.75 38.40 40.31
CA PRO A 192 -5.77 38.23 38.85
C PRO A 192 -4.40 37.82 38.26
N VAL A 193 -3.30 38.04 38.98
CA VAL A 193 -1.94 37.76 38.47
C VAL A 193 -1.67 36.26 38.32
N PHE A 194 -2.18 35.43 39.23
CA PHE A 194 -1.95 33.98 39.17
C PHE A 194 -2.59 33.29 37.95
N PRO A 195 -3.90 33.47 37.64
CA PRO A 195 -4.48 32.90 36.43
C PRO A 195 -3.84 33.50 35.16
N ALA A 196 -3.48 34.79 35.14
CA ALA A 196 -2.79 35.38 33.99
C ALA A 196 -1.37 34.80 33.77
N ASN A 197 -0.62 34.47 34.83
CA ASN A 197 0.69 33.83 34.70
C ASN A 197 0.57 32.33 34.37
N ARG A 198 -0.44 31.64 34.90
CA ARG A 198 -0.79 30.28 34.46
C ARG A 198 -1.15 30.24 32.98
N ALA A 199 -1.92 31.21 32.49
CA ALA A 199 -2.25 31.36 31.08
C ALA A 199 -0.99 31.56 30.23
N ALA A 200 -0.01 32.34 30.68
CA ALA A 200 1.27 32.51 29.97
C ALA A 200 2.03 31.16 29.85
N ALA A 201 2.10 30.37 30.91
CA ALA A 201 2.70 29.03 30.85
C ALA A 201 1.94 28.08 29.90
N LYS A 202 0.60 28.11 29.93
CA LYS A 202 -0.26 27.33 29.02
C LYS A 202 -0.15 27.76 27.56
N LEU A 203 0.08 29.05 27.27
CA LEU A 203 0.37 29.54 25.92
C LEU A 203 1.65 28.92 25.36
N MET A 204 2.69 28.79 26.18
CA MET A 204 3.97 28.16 25.77
C MET A 204 3.84 26.65 25.57
N LEU A 205 2.95 25.97 26.31
CA LEU A 205 2.62 24.55 26.13
C LEU A 205 1.68 24.26 24.94
N GLY A 206 1.15 25.29 24.27
CA GLY A 206 0.15 25.12 23.21
C GLY A 206 -1.29 24.87 23.68
N ASN A 207 -1.55 24.94 24.99
CA ASN A 207 -2.86 24.72 25.60
C ASN A 207 -3.76 25.97 25.50
N TYR A 208 -3.97 26.47 24.28
CA TYR A 208 -4.57 27.79 24.01
C TYR A 208 -6.01 27.92 24.54
N ARG A 209 -6.84 26.85 24.48
CA ARG A 209 -8.23 26.87 24.98
C ARG A 209 -8.27 27.18 26.48
N GLU A 210 -7.45 26.50 27.26
CA GLU A 210 -7.36 26.74 28.71
C GLU A 210 -6.70 28.07 29.04
N ALA A 211 -5.69 28.49 28.28
CA ALA A 211 -5.06 29.79 28.46
C ALA A 211 -6.06 30.95 28.27
N ALA A 212 -6.96 30.85 27.28
CA ALA A 212 -8.02 31.82 27.07
C ALA A 212 -8.98 31.87 28.27
N VAL A 213 -9.41 30.72 28.81
CA VAL A 213 -10.27 30.64 30.02
C VAL A 213 -9.58 31.28 31.24
N ASP A 214 -8.28 31.02 31.44
CA ASP A 214 -7.51 31.61 32.52
C ASP A 214 -7.32 33.14 32.35
N CYS A 215 -7.19 33.64 31.12
CA CYS A 215 -7.17 35.09 30.86
C CYS A 215 -8.54 35.75 31.10
N GLU A 216 -9.63 35.12 30.66
CA GLU A 216 -11.00 35.60 30.93
C GLU A 216 -11.31 35.61 32.43
N LEU A 217 -10.77 34.67 33.21
CA LEU A 217 -10.86 34.70 34.68
C LEU A 217 -10.08 35.90 35.26
N ALA A 218 -8.86 36.15 34.79
CA ALA A 218 -8.06 37.29 35.23
C ALA A 218 -8.77 38.64 34.92
N LEU A 219 -9.38 38.78 33.74
CA LEU A 219 -10.12 39.99 33.34
C LEU A 219 -11.45 40.17 34.09
N LYS A 220 -12.07 39.09 34.58
CA LYS A 220 -13.23 39.16 35.48
C LYS A 220 -12.87 39.63 36.88
N LEU A 221 -11.66 39.31 37.35
CA LEU A 221 -11.13 39.76 38.64
C LEU A 221 -10.62 41.22 38.56
N ASP A 222 -9.92 41.57 37.48
CA ASP A 222 -9.47 42.94 37.19
C ASP A 222 -9.65 43.30 35.70
N PRO A 223 -10.73 44.02 35.34
CA PRO A 223 -10.97 44.48 33.98
C PRO A 223 -9.93 45.45 33.43
N SER A 224 -9.14 46.10 34.29
CA SER A 224 -8.09 47.05 33.90
C SER A 224 -6.77 46.37 33.53
N TYR A 225 -6.66 45.04 33.73
CA TYR A 225 -5.40 44.32 33.61
C TYR A 225 -4.96 44.09 32.15
N SER A 226 -4.34 45.11 31.54
CA SER A 226 -3.99 45.12 30.11
C SER A 226 -3.13 43.92 29.67
N ARG A 227 -2.24 43.41 30.54
CA ARG A 227 -1.42 42.21 30.25
C ARG A 227 -2.27 40.95 30.09
N ALA A 228 -3.37 40.80 30.83
CA ALA A 228 -4.30 39.69 30.64
C ALA A 228 -5.09 39.85 29.34
N GLY A 229 -5.48 41.07 28.96
CA GLY A 229 -6.12 41.35 27.66
C GLY A 229 -5.22 41.00 26.46
N VAL A 230 -3.94 41.38 26.51
CA VAL A 230 -2.96 41.03 25.47
C VAL A 230 -2.73 39.52 25.39
N ARG A 231 -2.65 38.82 26.53
CA ARG A 231 -2.56 37.35 26.59
C ARG A 231 -3.84 36.66 26.09
N ALA A 232 -5.03 37.20 26.41
CA ALA A 232 -6.32 36.72 25.91
C ALA A 232 -6.38 36.83 24.38
N CYS A 233 -6.07 38.01 23.83
CA CYS A 233 -6.02 38.24 22.39
C CYS A 233 -5.07 37.24 21.71
N ARG A 234 -3.85 37.05 22.23
CA ARG A 234 -2.91 36.07 21.67
C ARG A 234 -3.41 34.63 21.75
N ALA A 235 -4.09 34.24 22.84
CA ALA A 235 -4.74 32.94 22.95
C ALA A 235 -5.85 32.76 21.89
N TYR A 236 -6.68 33.77 21.67
CA TYR A 236 -7.75 33.74 20.67
C TYR A 236 -7.23 33.75 19.22
N ILE A 237 -6.14 34.46 18.93
CA ILE A 237 -5.43 34.37 17.64
C ILE A 237 -4.93 32.95 17.40
N CYS A 238 -4.23 32.35 18.39
CA CYS A 238 -3.76 30.97 18.29
C CYS A 238 -4.90 29.96 18.05
N LEU A 239 -6.10 30.22 18.59
CA LEU A 239 -7.32 29.40 18.40
C LEU A 239 -8.06 29.68 17.08
N GLY A 240 -7.73 30.76 16.36
CA GLY A 240 -8.49 31.19 15.17
C GLY A 240 -9.76 32.00 15.45
N ASP A 241 -10.04 32.38 16.70
CA ASP A 241 -11.22 33.17 17.08
C ASP A 241 -10.94 34.68 16.95
N MET A 242 -10.86 35.12 15.69
CA MET A 242 -10.52 36.51 15.35
C MET A 242 -11.57 37.52 15.82
N CYS A 243 -12.82 37.09 16.06
CA CYS A 243 -13.88 37.94 16.59
C CYS A 243 -13.58 38.36 18.03
N LYS A 244 -13.28 37.40 18.92
CA LYS A 244 -12.90 37.71 20.32
C LYS A 244 -11.55 38.40 20.42
N ALA A 245 -10.60 38.07 19.54
CA ALA A 245 -9.33 38.77 19.47
C ALA A 245 -9.51 40.28 19.15
N LYS A 246 -10.30 40.62 18.12
CA LYS A 246 -10.65 42.01 17.78
C LYS A 246 -11.43 42.72 18.90
N GLU A 247 -12.29 42.02 19.65
CA GLU A 247 -12.98 42.59 20.81
C GLU A 247 -12.00 43.00 21.92
N HIS A 248 -11.03 42.14 22.24
CA HIS A 248 -10.00 42.45 23.24
C HIS A 248 -9.05 43.56 22.78
N ILE A 249 -8.71 43.65 21.48
CA ILE A 249 -7.94 44.77 20.94
C ILE A 249 -8.66 46.10 21.10
N ARG A 250 -9.98 46.16 20.85
CA ARG A 250 -10.79 47.38 21.06
C ARG A 250 -10.73 47.84 22.53
N LYS A 251 -10.96 46.91 23.46
CA LYS A 251 -10.87 47.19 24.92
C LYS A 251 -9.48 47.67 25.36
N LEU A 252 -8.41 47.24 24.67
CA LEU A 252 -7.03 47.71 24.92
C LEU A 252 -6.74 49.09 24.31
N ALA A 253 -7.45 49.47 23.24
CA ALA A 253 -7.31 50.75 22.55
C ALA A 253 -8.11 51.90 23.19
N ASP A 254 -9.22 51.59 23.87
CA ASP A 254 -10.10 52.58 24.53
C ASP A 254 -9.49 53.17 25.82
N GLY A 255 -8.40 52.59 26.35
CA GLY A 255 -7.67 53.08 27.51
C GLY A 255 -6.25 53.53 27.16
N SER A 256 -5.71 54.48 27.93
CA SER A 256 -4.32 54.99 27.86
C SER A 256 -3.27 53.95 28.27
N SER A 257 -3.33 52.75 27.67
CA SER A 257 -2.59 51.57 28.10
C SER A 257 -1.16 51.56 27.55
N PRO A 258 -0.14 51.16 28.33
CA PRO A 258 1.24 51.09 27.83
C PRO A 258 1.48 50.09 26.69
N MET A 259 0.49 49.25 26.38
CA MET A 259 0.60 48.11 25.46
C MET A 259 -0.04 48.38 24.08
N GLN A 260 -0.25 49.66 23.72
CA GLN A 260 -0.89 50.00 22.44
C GLN A 260 -0.07 49.58 21.21
N ARG A 261 1.27 49.45 21.34
CA ARG A 261 2.12 48.84 20.29
C ARG A 261 1.82 47.35 20.13
N ASP A 262 1.75 46.61 21.24
CA ASP A 262 1.38 45.18 21.22
C ASP A 262 -0.01 44.97 20.59
N ALA A 263 -0.97 45.85 20.89
CA ALA A 263 -2.30 45.81 20.28
C ALA A 263 -2.27 46.04 18.76
N GLN A 264 -1.44 46.96 18.26
CA GLN A 264 -1.25 47.19 16.82
C GLN A 264 -0.58 45.98 16.13
N ASP A 265 0.43 45.37 16.75
CA ASP A 265 1.11 44.20 16.19
C ASP A 265 0.22 42.94 16.20
N LEU A 266 -0.63 42.78 17.21
CA LEU A 266 -1.66 41.74 17.22
C LEU A 266 -2.74 42.00 16.17
N GLN A 267 -3.15 43.25 15.95
CA GLN A 267 -4.09 43.59 14.88
C GLN A 267 -3.52 43.24 13.49
N ARG A 268 -2.25 43.57 13.22
CA ARG A 268 -1.54 43.18 11.99
C ARG A 268 -1.51 41.66 11.79
N GLN A 269 -1.34 40.87 12.85
CA GLN A 269 -1.39 39.40 12.79
C GLN A 269 -2.79 38.89 12.41
N ILE A 270 -3.85 39.51 12.94
CA ILE A 270 -5.24 39.16 12.58
C ILE A 270 -5.52 39.51 11.12
N ASP A 271 -5.13 40.70 10.67
CA ASP A 271 -5.38 41.17 9.30
C ASP A 271 -4.61 40.30 8.28
N ALA A 272 -3.36 39.93 8.60
CA ALA A 272 -2.58 38.98 7.81
C ALA A 272 -3.21 37.58 7.78
N TYR A 273 -3.71 37.07 8.92
CA TYR A 273 -4.43 35.81 8.98
C TYR A 273 -5.70 35.84 8.13
N GLU A 274 -6.52 36.90 8.23
CA GLU A 274 -7.76 37.02 7.47
C GLU A 274 -7.48 37.10 5.96
N SER A 275 -6.43 37.82 5.54
CA SER A 275 -5.97 37.85 4.15
C SER A 275 -5.54 36.45 3.65
N LEU A 276 -4.72 35.72 4.42
CA LEU A 276 -4.28 34.36 4.06
C LEU A 276 -5.45 33.37 4.00
N VAL A 277 -6.41 33.48 4.91
CA VAL A 277 -7.61 32.63 4.91
C VAL A 277 -8.49 32.92 3.68
N GLN A 278 -8.66 34.19 3.30
CA GLN A 278 -9.40 34.58 2.09
C GLN A 278 -8.68 34.13 0.81
N GLU A 279 -7.35 34.30 0.73
CA GLU A 279 -6.52 33.77 -0.37
C GLU A 279 -6.66 32.25 -0.48
N GLY A 280 -6.56 31.53 0.65
CA GLY A 280 -6.77 30.09 0.71
C GLY A 280 -8.16 29.66 0.22
N ASP A 281 -9.22 30.35 0.64
CA ASP A 281 -10.59 30.09 0.17
C ASP A 281 -10.76 30.36 -1.33
N GLN A 282 -10.15 31.41 -1.88
CA GLN A 282 -10.13 31.66 -3.32
C GLN A 282 -9.38 30.56 -4.08
N LEU A 283 -8.24 30.09 -3.58
CA LEU A 283 -7.46 29.01 -4.19
C LEU A 283 -8.21 27.66 -4.13
N LEU A 284 -8.97 27.41 -3.06
CA LEU A 284 -9.87 26.25 -2.93
C LEU A 284 -11.04 26.30 -3.92
N ILE A 285 -11.59 27.48 -4.19
CA ILE A 285 -12.64 27.70 -5.21
C ILE A 285 -12.10 27.44 -6.62
N HIS A 286 -10.89 27.94 -6.92
CA HIS A 286 -10.22 27.75 -8.23
C HIS A 286 -9.48 26.40 -8.36
N GLU A 287 -9.66 25.49 -7.40
CA GLU A 287 -9.07 24.14 -7.36
C GLU A 287 -7.53 24.08 -7.38
N LYS A 288 -6.86 25.20 -7.07
CA LYS A 288 -5.40 25.36 -7.00
C LYS A 288 -4.82 24.79 -5.68
N LEU A 289 -4.97 23.48 -5.51
CA LEU A 289 -4.63 22.80 -4.24
C LEU A 289 -3.17 23.01 -3.80
N LYS A 290 -2.19 23.10 -4.71
CA LYS A 290 -0.78 23.28 -4.34
C LYS A 290 -0.50 24.64 -3.69
N GLU A 291 -0.95 25.71 -4.32
CA GLU A 291 -0.83 27.08 -3.79
C GLU A 291 -1.58 27.20 -2.45
N CYS A 292 -2.76 26.58 -2.34
CA CYS A 292 -3.53 26.52 -1.10
C CYS A 292 -2.76 25.86 0.07
N ILE A 293 -1.93 24.84 -0.17
CA ILE A 293 -1.09 24.21 0.87
C ILE A 293 -0.11 25.23 1.46
N GLU A 294 0.55 26.03 0.62
CA GLU A 294 1.55 27.00 1.05
C GLU A 294 0.93 28.15 1.85
N VAL A 295 -0.20 28.67 1.38
CA VAL A 295 -0.99 29.69 2.09
C VAL A 295 -1.50 29.14 3.44
N THR A 296 -1.99 27.89 3.47
CA THR A 296 -2.42 27.22 4.70
C THR A 296 -1.27 27.09 5.71
N LYS A 297 -0.06 26.74 5.28
CA LYS A 297 1.12 26.66 6.17
C LYS A 297 1.41 28.00 6.83
N LYS A 298 1.49 29.08 6.04
CA LYS A 298 1.67 30.45 6.56
C LYS A 298 0.58 30.84 7.56
N ALA A 299 -0.67 30.46 7.31
CA ALA A 299 -1.77 30.72 8.23
C ALA A 299 -1.69 29.88 9.53
N CYS A 300 -1.17 28.64 9.47
CA CYS A 300 -0.92 27.80 10.65
C CYS A 300 0.16 28.40 11.56
N ASP A 301 1.17 29.06 10.99
CA ASP A 301 2.24 29.71 11.77
C ASP A 301 1.69 30.86 12.65
N ILE A 302 0.60 31.51 12.21
CA ILE A 302 -0.11 32.54 12.99
C ILE A 302 -1.10 31.92 13.98
N ALA A 303 -1.86 30.90 13.56
CA ALA A 303 -2.94 30.30 14.35
C ALA A 303 -2.82 28.77 14.46
N PRO A 304 -1.82 28.25 15.20
CA PRO A 304 -1.50 26.81 15.23
C PRO A 304 -2.56 25.94 15.90
N GLY A 305 -3.39 26.51 16.79
CA GLY A 305 -4.51 25.84 17.45
C GLY A 305 -5.85 26.03 16.74
N CYS A 306 -5.88 26.66 15.55
CA CYS A 306 -7.09 26.81 14.77
C CYS A 306 -7.47 25.48 14.12
N LEU A 307 -8.54 24.85 14.60
CA LEU A 307 -9.01 23.53 14.13
C LEU A 307 -9.21 23.48 12.61
N ARG A 308 -9.76 24.54 11.99
CA ARG A 308 -9.91 24.66 10.53
C ARG A 308 -8.57 24.50 9.82
N LEU A 309 -7.54 25.22 10.26
CA LEU A 309 -6.21 25.21 9.64
C LEU A 309 -5.41 23.96 10.00
N TRP A 310 -5.58 23.43 11.21
CA TRP A 310 -4.96 22.19 11.64
C TRP A 310 -5.43 20.99 10.79
N LEU A 311 -6.74 20.85 10.60
CA LEU A 311 -7.33 19.86 9.71
C LEU A 311 -6.88 20.06 8.26
N MET A 312 -6.87 21.31 7.76
CA MET A 312 -6.38 21.64 6.43
C MET A 312 -4.90 21.24 6.26
N SER A 313 -4.04 21.59 7.23
CA SER A 313 -2.61 21.26 7.28
C SER A 313 -2.37 19.76 7.28
N LEU A 314 -3.18 18.97 8.00
CA LEU A 314 -3.11 17.52 7.98
C LEU A 314 -3.53 16.92 6.64
N ALA A 315 -4.63 17.40 6.05
CA ALA A 315 -5.05 17.00 4.70
C ALA A 315 -3.98 17.34 3.66
N CYS A 316 -3.33 18.51 3.80
CA CYS A 316 -2.21 18.94 2.98
C CYS A 316 -0.99 18.03 3.15
N LYS A 317 -0.59 17.71 4.39
CA LYS A 317 0.49 16.75 4.71
C LYS A 317 0.18 15.34 4.21
N LEU A 318 -1.08 14.94 4.21
CA LEU A 318 -1.56 13.67 3.66
C LEU A 318 -1.45 13.64 2.13
N LEU A 319 -1.86 14.73 1.45
CA LEU A 319 -1.70 14.88 0.00
C LEU A 319 -0.22 14.92 -0.41
N GLU A 320 0.62 15.61 0.36
CA GLU A 320 2.08 15.55 0.22
C GLU A 320 2.60 14.13 0.44
N ALA A 321 2.19 13.42 1.49
CA ALA A 321 2.66 12.06 1.75
C ALA A 321 2.24 11.07 0.65
N ALA A 322 1.02 11.21 0.13
CA ALA A 322 0.49 10.42 -0.99
C ALA A 322 1.21 10.70 -2.32
N THR A 323 1.64 11.95 -2.57
CA THR A 323 2.37 12.32 -3.79
C THR A 323 3.88 12.10 -3.68
N SER A 324 4.47 12.27 -2.49
CA SER A 324 5.91 12.11 -2.24
C SER A 324 6.30 10.70 -1.79
N GLY A 325 5.35 9.79 -1.61
CA GLY A 325 5.60 8.40 -1.19
C GLY A 325 6.24 8.24 0.18
N LYS A 326 5.89 9.09 1.16
CA LYS A 326 6.35 8.92 2.56
C LYS A 326 5.78 7.61 3.14
N ASN A 327 6.51 7.02 4.08
CA ASN A 327 6.20 5.70 4.68
C ASN A 327 4.72 5.53 5.03
N ALA A 328 4.16 4.35 4.73
CA ALA A 328 2.75 4.02 5.02
C ALA A 328 2.38 4.25 6.50
N GLY A 329 3.30 4.01 7.44
CA GLY A 329 3.09 4.31 8.86
C GLY A 329 2.93 5.81 9.18
N THR A 330 3.53 6.71 8.40
CA THR A 330 3.32 8.17 8.52
C THR A 330 1.93 8.55 8.03
N VAL A 331 1.49 7.98 6.90
CA VAL A 331 0.13 8.14 6.34
C VAL A 331 -0.90 7.66 7.37
N GLN A 332 -0.76 6.45 7.90
CA GLN A 332 -1.63 5.88 8.95
C GLN A 332 -1.59 6.64 10.28
N SER A 333 -0.52 7.36 10.60
CA SER A 333 -0.46 8.23 11.78
C SER A 333 -1.29 9.50 11.56
N ILE A 334 -1.15 10.12 10.38
CA ILE A 334 -1.92 11.30 9.96
C ILE A 334 -3.42 10.94 9.87
N GLU A 335 -3.76 9.79 9.30
CA GLU A 335 -5.14 9.26 9.21
C GLU A 335 -5.77 9.05 10.59
N ARG A 336 -5.04 8.49 11.56
CA ARG A 336 -5.53 8.33 12.94
C ARG A 336 -5.73 9.67 13.64
N GLY A 337 -4.81 10.63 13.44
CA GLY A 337 -4.97 11.99 13.97
C GLY A 337 -6.19 12.69 13.39
N ILE A 338 -6.39 12.58 12.08
CA ILE A 338 -7.60 13.05 11.37
C ILE A 338 -8.87 12.39 11.96
N ARG A 339 -8.87 11.06 12.14
CA ARG A 339 -10.04 10.33 12.64
C ARG A 339 -10.42 10.70 14.07
N ALA A 340 -9.45 10.78 14.99
CA ALA A 340 -9.69 11.15 16.38
C ALA A 340 -10.30 12.57 16.51
N GLU A 341 -9.84 13.51 15.70
CA GLU A 341 -10.36 14.89 15.71
C GLU A 341 -11.65 15.05 14.89
N LEU A 342 -11.89 14.20 13.89
CA LEU A 342 -13.22 14.07 13.27
C LEU A 342 -14.27 13.55 14.27
N GLU A 343 -13.88 12.66 15.18
CA GLU A 343 -14.73 12.21 16.29
C GLU A 343 -15.00 13.35 17.29
N GLU A 344 -13.96 14.11 17.70
CA GLU A 344 -14.17 15.31 18.53
C GLU A 344 -15.07 16.34 17.83
N VAL A 345 -14.85 16.64 16.55
CA VAL A 345 -15.68 17.55 15.74
C VAL A 345 -17.13 17.08 15.67
N ALA A 346 -17.37 15.78 15.41
CA ALA A 346 -18.71 15.23 15.31
C ALA A 346 -19.47 15.30 16.65
N VAL A 347 -18.76 15.16 17.78
CA VAL A 347 -19.33 15.29 19.12
C VAL A 347 -19.56 16.76 19.51
N THR A 348 -18.55 17.62 19.36
CA THR A 348 -18.54 18.99 19.89
C THR A 348 -19.27 20.01 19.02
N HIS A 349 -19.10 19.97 17.70
CA HIS A 349 -19.65 20.99 16.80
C HIS A 349 -21.10 20.72 16.37
N SER A 350 -21.65 19.53 16.63
CA SER A 350 -23.04 19.20 16.32
C SER A 350 -24.09 20.05 17.06
N ALA A 351 -23.69 20.74 18.15
CA ALA A 351 -24.58 21.56 18.97
C ALA A 351 -24.41 23.08 18.80
N PHE A 352 -23.34 23.55 18.13
CA PHE A 352 -22.95 24.97 18.08
C PHE A 352 -22.43 25.47 16.72
N ALA A 353 -22.39 24.63 15.67
CA ALA A 353 -21.89 25.06 14.36
C ALA A 353 -22.86 26.03 13.66
N SER A 354 -22.32 27.16 13.20
CA SER A 354 -23.00 28.10 12.31
C SER A 354 -22.80 27.71 10.83
N ASP A 355 -23.68 28.19 9.94
CA ASP A 355 -23.58 27.98 8.49
C ASP A 355 -22.22 28.39 7.89
N ILE A 356 -21.51 29.32 8.55
CA ILE A 356 -20.17 29.80 8.20
C ILE A 356 -19.13 28.65 8.17
N LEU A 357 -19.36 27.55 8.90
CA LEU A 357 -18.47 26.38 8.92
C LEU A 357 -18.74 25.36 7.81
N VAL A 358 -19.88 25.44 7.11
CA VAL A 358 -20.27 24.48 6.06
C VAL A 358 -19.26 24.41 4.90
N PRO A 359 -18.76 25.54 4.36
CA PRO A 359 -17.70 25.51 3.34
C PRO A 359 -16.44 24.79 3.82
N ASN A 360 -16.04 24.96 5.09
CA ASN A 360 -14.84 24.33 5.65
C ASN A 360 -14.96 22.81 5.63
N PHE A 361 -16.09 22.27 6.10
CA PHE A 361 -16.36 20.82 6.08
C PHE A 361 -16.45 20.28 4.64
N TYR A 362 -17.04 21.04 3.71
CA TYR A 362 -17.07 20.68 2.29
C TYR A 362 -15.68 20.62 1.67
N HIS A 363 -14.86 21.67 1.82
CA HIS A 363 -13.52 21.73 1.25
C HIS A 363 -12.59 20.68 1.88
N TYR A 364 -12.67 20.48 3.20
CA TYR A 364 -11.90 19.45 3.89
C TYR A 364 -12.30 18.03 3.45
N GLY A 365 -13.61 17.74 3.34
CA GLY A 365 -14.11 16.48 2.79
C GLY A 365 -13.66 16.24 1.35
N LYS A 366 -13.58 17.29 0.52
CA LYS A 366 -13.05 17.23 -0.84
C LYS A 366 -11.56 16.85 -0.87
N ILE A 367 -10.75 17.36 0.06
CA ILE A 367 -9.32 17.01 0.13
C ILE A 367 -9.13 15.57 0.64
N LEU A 368 -9.89 15.14 1.67
CA LEU A 368 -9.85 13.74 2.11
C LEU A 368 -10.23 12.76 0.99
N LEU A 369 -11.20 13.13 0.14
CA LEU A 369 -11.57 12.35 -1.04
C LEU A 369 -10.40 12.22 -2.05
N TYR A 370 -9.61 13.28 -2.25
CA TYR A 370 -8.41 13.22 -3.11
C TYR A 370 -7.25 12.43 -2.49
N CYS A 371 -7.21 12.32 -1.16
CA CYS A 371 -6.30 11.44 -0.44
C CYS A 371 -6.81 9.98 -0.33
N ALA A 372 -7.85 9.61 -1.10
CA ALA A 372 -8.51 8.29 -1.09
C ALA A 372 -9.22 7.90 0.23
N LEU A 373 -9.46 8.82 1.16
CA LEU A 373 -10.23 8.60 2.37
C LEU A 373 -11.73 8.88 2.15
N SER A 374 -12.37 8.06 1.31
CA SER A 374 -13.78 8.26 0.91
C SER A 374 -14.77 8.12 2.08
N SER A 375 -14.45 7.29 3.08
CA SER A 375 -15.22 7.09 4.31
C SER A 375 -15.26 8.36 5.16
N GLU A 376 -14.09 8.91 5.48
CA GLU A 376 -13.90 10.12 6.30
C GLU A 376 -14.46 11.35 5.59
N ALA A 377 -14.26 11.45 4.27
CA ALA A 377 -14.86 12.49 3.44
C ALA A 377 -16.40 12.52 3.55
N LYS A 378 -17.06 11.36 3.55
CA LYS A 378 -18.51 11.28 3.75
C LYS A 378 -18.95 11.71 5.14
N ILE A 379 -18.19 11.41 6.19
CA ILE A 379 -18.53 11.86 7.56
C ILE A 379 -18.62 13.39 7.57
N LEU A 380 -17.63 14.07 6.99
CA LEU A 380 -17.60 15.52 6.84
C LEU A 380 -18.74 16.08 5.99
N PHE A 381 -18.99 15.49 4.83
CA PHE A 381 -20.11 15.92 3.99
C PHE A 381 -21.46 15.71 4.68
N ASN A 382 -21.62 14.64 5.47
CA ASN A 382 -22.83 14.42 6.25
C ASN A 382 -22.94 15.39 7.45
N VAL A 383 -21.83 15.83 8.05
CA VAL A 383 -21.82 16.91 9.06
C VAL A 383 -22.21 18.25 8.42
N ALA A 384 -21.65 18.58 7.26
CA ALA A 384 -22.02 19.75 6.48
C ALA A 384 -23.52 19.77 6.11
N LEU A 385 -24.08 18.64 5.65
CA LEU A 385 -25.51 18.51 5.33
C LEU A 385 -26.43 18.47 6.56
N LYS A 386 -25.92 18.12 7.76
CA LYS A 386 -26.68 18.26 9.01
C LYS A 386 -26.83 19.72 9.41
N ILE A 387 -25.80 20.53 9.19
CA ILE A 387 -25.81 21.97 9.48
C ILE A 387 -26.66 22.70 8.43
N SER A 388 -26.37 22.48 7.14
CA SER A 388 -27.11 23.07 6.02
C SER A 388 -27.65 21.99 5.06
N PRO A 389 -28.89 21.50 5.28
CA PRO A 389 -29.51 20.47 4.44
C PRO A 389 -29.73 20.88 2.98
N ASN A 390 -29.63 22.18 2.67
CA ASN A 390 -29.90 22.74 1.35
C ASN A 390 -28.64 23.02 0.51
N ASP A 391 -27.41 22.75 1.00
CA ASP A 391 -26.21 22.96 0.19
C ASP A 391 -26.08 21.92 -0.95
N GLU A 392 -26.48 22.35 -2.15
CA GLU A 392 -26.38 21.56 -3.38
C GLU A 392 -24.93 21.16 -3.72
N ARG A 393 -23.91 21.92 -3.30
CA ARG A 393 -22.50 21.57 -3.55
C ARG A 393 -22.13 20.29 -2.80
N THR A 394 -22.47 20.21 -1.52
CA THR A 394 -22.24 19.01 -0.71
C THR A 394 -23.12 17.86 -1.16
N LYS A 395 -24.40 18.07 -1.47
CA LYS A 395 -25.27 16.99 -2.01
C LYS A 395 -24.70 16.36 -3.28
N ARG A 396 -24.32 17.17 -4.27
CA ARG A 396 -23.70 16.71 -5.53
C ARG A 396 -22.42 15.93 -5.28
N ARG A 397 -21.58 16.38 -4.33
CA ARG A 397 -20.33 15.69 -3.97
C ARG A 397 -20.60 14.35 -3.27
N VAL A 398 -21.58 14.26 -2.37
CA VAL A 398 -21.99 12.97 -1.75
C VAL A 398 -22.54 12.00 -2.80
N ALA A 399 -23.35 12.48 -3.75
CA ALA A 399 -23.83 11.67 -4.87
C ALA A 399 -22.68 11.17 -5.74
N LEU A 400 -21.71 12.03 -6.09
CA LEU A 400 -20.51 11.67 -6.82
C LEU A 400 -19.72 10.55 -6.13
N VAL A 401 -19.42 10.68 -4.83
CA VAL A 401 -18.67 9.65 -4.08
C VAL A 401 -19.42 8.31 -4.03
N LYS A 402 -20.76 8.35 -3.86
CA LYS A 402 -21.59 7.14 -3.91
C LYS A 402 -21.55 6.47 -5.29
N GLU A 403 -21.57 7.25 -6.37
CA GLU A 403 -21.51 6.71 -7.73
C GLU A 403 -20.12 6.15 -8.06
N MET A 404 -19.04 6.82 -7.63
CA MET A 404 -17.65 6.34 -7.76
C MET A 404 -17.48 4.96 -7.12
N GLU A 405 -17.97 4.78 -5.88
CA GLU A 405 -17.95 3.50 -5.20
C GLU A 405 -18.91 2.47 -5.82
N SER A 406 -20.08 2.90 -6.30
CA SER A 406 -21.00 2.01 -7.02
C SER A 406 -20.34 1.41 -8.26
N GLN A 407 -19.67 2.23 -9.07
CA GLN A 407 -18.94 1.77 -10.26
C GLN A 407 -17.71 0.93 -9.92
N LEU A 408 -16.97 1.28 -8.85
CA LEU A 408 -15.88 0.44 -8.33
C LEU A 408 -16.39 -0.96 -7.95
N ASN A 409 -17.49 -1.03 -7.19
CA ASN A 409 -18.05 -2.30 -6.70
C ASN A 409 -18.65 -3.14 -7.83
N LYS A 410 -19.32 -2.50 -8.81
CA LYS A 410 -19.76 -3.16 -10.05
C LYS A 410 -18.58 -3.75 -10.81
N GLY A 411 -17.49 -2.98 -10.96
CA GLY A 411 -16.28 -3.43 -11.64
C GLY A 411 -15.56 -4.58 -10.92
N ALA A 412 -15.47 -4.51 -9.59
CA ALA A 412 -14.90 -5.57 -8.76
C ALA A 412 -15.75 -6.86 -8.81
N SER A 413 -17.06 -6.76 -8.65
CA SER A 413 -17.98 -7.91 -8.77
C SER A 413 -17.93 -8.54 -10.16
N ALA A 414 -17.89 -7.73 -11.23
CA ALA A 414 -17.74 -8.26 -12.58
C ALA A 414 -16.39 -8.96 -12.80
N PHE A 415 -15.32 -8.51 -12.14
CA PHE A 415 -14.02 -9.19 -12.18
C PHE A 415 -14.07 -10.56 -11.47
N THR A 416 -14.67 -10.62 -10.26
CA THR A 416 -14.83 -11.89 -9.53
C THR A 416 -15.74 -12.88 -10.25
N ASP A 417 -16.71 -12.38 -11.01
CA ASP A 417 -17.59 -13.18 -11.89
C ASP A 417 -16.90 -13.60 -13.22
N HIS A 418 -15.61 -13.30 -13.39
CA HIS A 418 -14.83 -13.49 -14.64
C HIS A 418 -15.38 -12.74 -15.88
N ARG A 419 -16.27 -11.76 -15.69
CA ARG A 419 -16.85 -10.91 -16.75
C ARG A 419 -15.98 -9.68 -16.98
N TYR A 420 -14.77 -9.90 -17.48
CA TYR A 420 -13.74 -8.87 -17.59
C TYR A 420 -14.14 -7.68 -18.48
N GLU A 421 -14.89 -7.87 -19.58
CA GLU A 421 -15.45 -6.77 -20.39
C GLU A 421 -16.50 -5.91 -19.66
N ASP A 422 -17.29 -6.49 -18.76
CA ASP A 422 -18.21 -5.73 -17.89
C ASP A 422 -17.40 -4.92 -16.86
N SER A 423 -16.36 -5.54 -16.29
CA SER A 423 -15.44 -4.93 -15.33
C SER A 423 -14.73 -3.70 -15.90
N ILE A 424 -14.16 -3.82 -17.11
CA ILE A 424 -13.52 -2.72 -17.83
C ILE A 424 -14.52 -1.57 -18.09
N ARG A 425 -15.75 -1.88 -18.55
CA ARG A 425 -16.78 -0.86 -18.80
C ARG A 425 -17.22 -0.12 -17.53
N ALA A 426 -17.25 -0.80 -16.38
CA ALA A 426 -17.53 -0.16 -15.09
C ALA A 426 -16.36 0.76 -14.66
N PHE A 427 -15.11 0.32 -14.79
CA PHE A 427 -13.93 1.14 -14.47
C PHE A 427 -13.78 2.35 -15.41
N ASP A 428 -14.05 2.19 -16.70
CA ASP A 428 -14.12 3.30 -17.67
C ASP A 428 -15.16 4.34 -17.28
N SER A 429 -16.30 3.88 -16.76
CA SER A 429 -17.38 4.76 -16.31
C SER A 429 -16.99 5.47 -15.01
N ALA A 430 -16.29 4.80 -14.10
CA ALA A 430 -15.73 5.39 -12.89
C ALA A 430 -14.67 6.48 -13.19
N LEU A 431 -13.76 6.21 -14.13
CA LEU A 431 -12.71 7.17 -14.60
C LEU A 431 -13.30 8.44 -15.24
N ARG A 432 -14.56 8.39 -15.72
CA ARG A 432 -15.26 9.55 -16.28
C ARG A 432 -15.91 10.45 -15.21
N LEU A 433 -16.05 9.99 -13.96
CA LEU A 433 -16.76 10.71 -12.89
C LEU A 433 -15.95 11.88 -12.30
N ASP A 434 -14.70 11.64 -11.89
CA ASP A 434 -13.81 12.66 -11.33
C ASP A 434 -12.39 12.50 -11.91
N LYS A 435 -12.09 13.30 -12.94
CA LYS A 435 -10.77 13.29 -13.60
C LYS A 435 -9.65 13.82 -12.71
N HIS A 436 -9.96 14.61 -11.69
CA HIS A 436 -8.98 15.28 -10.84
C HIS A 436 -8.55 14.43 -9.64
N ASN A 437 -9.28 13.34 -9.33
CA ASN A 437 -8.89 12.42 -8.26
C ASN A 437 -7.75 11.47 -8.66
N LEU A 438 -6.52 11.98 -8.56
CA LEU A 438 -5.28 11.27 -8.92
C LEU A 438 -5.15 9.91 -8.21
N ALA A 439 -5.43 9.86 -6.90
CA ALA A 439 -5.27 8.65 -6.10
C ALA A 439 -6.30 7.57 -6.45
N PHE A 440 -7.58 7.95 -6.60
CA PHE A 440 -8.64 7.05 -7.06
C PHE A 440 -8.37 6.54 -8.48
N ASN A 441 -8.06 7.45 -9.41
CA ASN A 441 -7.83 7.10 -10.81
C ASN A 441 -6.59 6.22 -10.99
N GLY A 442 -5.52 6.45 -10.22
CA GLY A 442 -4.33 5.59 -10.21
C GLY A 442 -4.64 4.14 -9.80
N ARG A 443 -5.48 3.94 -8.77
CA ARG A 443 -5.94 2.60 -8.36
C ARG A 443 -6.93 1.98 -9.35
N LEU A 444 -7.83 2.77 -9.95
CA LEU A 444 -8.73 2.31 -11.01
C LEU A 444 -7.95 1.80 -12.24
N TYR A 445 -6.95 2.53 -12.71
CA TYR A 445 -6.09 2.07 -13.80
C TYR A 445 -5.40 0.75 -13.46
N PHE A 446 -4.91 0.56 -12.22
CA PHE A 446 -4.34 -0.71 -11.78
C PHE A 446 -5.35 -1.88 -11.78
N ARG A 447 -6.60 -1.64 -11.34
CA ARG A 447 -7.68 -2.65 -11.39
C ARG A 447 -8.15 -2.95 -12.82
N ARG A 448 -8.19 -1.95 -13.69
CA ARG A 448 -8.47 -2.12 -15.13
C ARG A 448 -7.35 -2.86 -15.85
N ALA A 449 -6.10 -2.61 -15.48
CA ALA A 449 -4.95 -3.38 -15.95
C ALA A 449 -5.04 -4.86 -15.56
N ALA A 450 -5.55 -5.19 -14.37
CA ALA A 450 -5.81 -6.57 -13.97
C ALA A 450 -6.83 -7.25 -14.92
N ALA A 451 -7.96 -6.59 -15.19
CA ALA A 451 -8.96 -7.11 -16.14
C ALA A 451 -8.42 -7.26 -17.57
N ASN A 452 -7.59 -6.32 -18.04
CA ASN A 452 -6.91 -6.42 -19.33
C ASN A 452 -5.88 -7.57 -19.37
N MET A 453 -5.13 -7.82 -18.28
CA MET A 453 -4.24 -8.99 -18.17
C MET A 453 -5.00 -10.31 -18.30
N SER A 454 -6.15 -10.45 -17.65
CA SER A 454 -7.00 -11.65 -17.74
C SER A 454 -7.56 -11.90 -19.15
N LEU A 455 -7.68 -10.85 -19.97
CA LEU A 455 -8.09 -10.92 -21.38
C LEU A 455 -6.91 -11.02 -22.36
N ALA A 456 -5.68 -11.23 -21.87
CA ALA A 456 -4.43 -11.20 -22.64
C ALA A 456 -4.18 -9.89 -23.44
N ARG A 457 -4.81 -8.79 -23.04
CA ARG A 457 -4.66 -7.44 -23.60
C ARG A 457 -3.47 -6.73 -22.95
N TYR A 458 -2.28 -7.26 -23.21
CA TYR A 458 -1.06 -6.86 -22.50
C TYR A 458 -0.63 -5.42 -22.81
N ASP A 459 -0.86 -4.92 -24.03
CA ASP A 459 -0.50 -3.55 -24.40
C ASP A 459 -1.38 -2.51 -23.70
N GLU A 460 -2.69 -2.78 -23.60
CA GLU A 460 -3.65 -1.98 -22.84
C GLU A 460 -3.35 -2.04 -21.34
N ALA A 461 -3.00 -3.22 -20.80
CA ALA A 461 -2.56 -3.36 -19.41
C ALA A 461 -1.26 -2.58 -19.11
N ILE A 462 -0.28 -2.57 -20.03
CA ILE A 462 0.93 -1.74 -19.92
C ILE A 462 0.57 -0.26 -19.97
N GLY A 463 -0.33 0.16 -20.86
CA GLY A 463 -0.84 1.52 -20.96
C GLY A 463 -1.51 1.98 -19.66
N ASP A 464 -2.32 1.12 -19.05
CA ASP A 464 -2.98 1.36 -17.78
C ASP A 464 -2.00 1.45 -16.61
N CYS A 465 -1.05 0.51 -16.50
CA CYS A 465 0.01 0.60 -15.49
C CYS A 465 0.89 1.85 -15.69
N ASN A 466 1.15 2.27 -16.93
CA ASN A 466 1.83 3.53 -17.22
C ASN A 466 1.03 4.74 -16.72
N ASN A 467 -0.29 4.76 -16.91
CA ASN A 467 -1.15 5.83 -16.41
C ASN A 467 -1.25 5.80 -14.87
N ALA A 468 -1.36 4.62 -14.26
CA ALA A 468 -1.30 4.46 -12.81
C ALA A 468 0.00 5.01 -12.23
N LEU A 469 1.15 4.73 -12.84
CA LEU A 469 2.47 5.22 -12.41
C LEU A 469 2.72 6.71 -12.72
N LYS A 470 2.02 7.31 -13.70
CA LYS A 470 2.02 8.78 -13.88
C LYS A 470 1.30 9.48 -12.72
N MET A 471 0.19 8.92 -12.25
CA MET A 471 -0.59 9.49 -11.13
C MET A 471 0.03 9.17 -9.76
N LEU A 472 0.58 7.95 -9.61
CA LEU A 472 1.15 7.42 -8.38
C LEU A 472 2.53 6.78 -8.66
N PRO A 473 3.62 7.57 -8.74
CA PRO A 473 4.96 7.08 -9.11
C PRO A 473 5.51 5.96 -8.22
N GLN A 474 5.09 5.92 -6.96
CA GLN A 474 5.54 4.93 -5.96
C GLN A 474 4.59 3.74 -5.79
N TYR A 475 3.60 3.57 -6.68
CA TYR A 475 2.68 2.44 -6.62
C TYR A 475 3.36 1.15 -7.13
N HIS A 476 4.13 0.52 -6.25
CA HIS A 476 4.92 -0.67 -6.55
C HIS A 476 4.06 -1.83 -7.09
N LYS A 477 2.82 -2.03 -6.61
CA LYS A 477 1.89 -3.02 -7.17
C LYS A 477 1.64 -2.82 -8.67
N ALA A 478 1.42 -1.58 -9.12
CA ALA A 478 1.27 -1.28 -10.54
C ALA A 478 2.57 -1.50 -11.35
N ARG A 479 3.74 -1.29 -10.73
CA ARG A 479 5.04 -1.62 -11.35
C ARG A 479 5.26 -3.13 -11.49
N ILE A 480 4.87 -3.93 -10.49
CA ILE A 480 4.88 -5.40 -10.56
C ILE A 480 3.95 -5.89 -11.68
N ARG A 481 2.69 -5.43 -11.71
CA ARG A 481 1.74 -5.80 -12.77
C ARG A 481 2.24 -5.41 -14.17
N ARG A 482 2.92 -4.26 -14.30
CA ARG A 482 3.57 -3.86 -15.56
C ARG A 482 4.70 -4.81 -15.96
N ALA A 483 5.54 -5.23 -15.01
CA ALA A 483 6.58 -6.22 -15.26
C ALA A 483 5.98 -7.57 -15.68
N HIS A 484 4.91 -8.03 -15.03
CA HIS A 484 4.18 -9.24 -15.44
C HIS A 484 3.61 -9.13 -16.85
N ALA A 485 3.03 -7.98 -17.22
CA ALA A 485 2.55 -7.73 -18.58
C ALA A 485 3.68 -7.78 -19.62
N TYR A 486 4.85 -7.19 -19.31
CA TYR A 486 6.04 -7.28 -20.17
C TYR A 486 6.60 -8.71 -20.29
N LEU A 487 6.58 -9.51 -19.21
CA LEU A 487 6.96 -10.93 -19.26
C LEU A 487 6.05 -11.73 -20.20
N GLN A 488 4.73 -11.52 -20.12
CA GLN A 488 3.76 -12.20 -21.01
C GLN A 488 3.91 -11.74 -22.48
N LYS A 489 4.25 -10.46 -22.70
CA LYS A 489 4.60 -9.92 -24.03
C LYS A 489 5.95 -10.43 -24.56
N GLY A 490 6.82 -10.96 -23.69
CA GLY A 490 8.17 -11.43 -24.03
C GLY A 490 9.27 -10.36 -23.94
N ASP A 491 8.97 -9.15 -23.47
CA ASP A 491 9.99 -8.12 -23.20
C ASP A 491 10.56 -8.29 -21.79
N ILE A 492 11.41 -9.32 -21.64
CA ILE A 492 11.98 -9.68 -20.34
C ILE A 492 12.92 -8.58 -19.82
N LYS A 493 13.49 -7.73 -20.69
CA LYS A 493 14.44 -6.68 -20.31
C LYS A 493 13.77 -5.56 -19.53
N THR A 494 12.66 -5.03 -20.04
CA THR A 494 11.89 -4.00 -19.29
C THR A 494 11.22 -4.57 -18.05
N ALA A 495 10.77 -5.83 -18.08
CA ALA A 495 10.25 -6.51 -16.90
C ALA A 495 11.27 -6.63 -15.76
N VAL A 496 12.51 -7.05 -16.06
CA VAL A 496 13.59 -7.12 -15.04
C VAL A 496 13.85 -5.74 -14.44
N ALA A 497 13.96 -4.69 -15.26
CA ALA A 497 14.22 -3.33 -14.77
C ALA A 497 13.10 -2.79 -13.85
N ASP A 498 11.84 -3.15 -14.09
CA ASP A 498 10.72 -2.80 -13.22
C ASP A 498 10.68 -3.61 -11.91
N LEU A 499 11.07 -4.88 -11.96
CA LEU A 499 11.23 -5.72 -10.76
C LEU A 499 12.44 -5.29 -9.90
N GLU A 500 13.55 -4.87 -10.51
CA GLU A 500 14.71 -4.33 -9.81
C GLU A 500 14.36 -3.06 -9.03
N ARG A 501 13.76 -2.07 -9.70
CA ARG A 501 13.25 -0.85 -9.02
C ARG A 501 12.25 -1.18 -7.92
N THR A 502 11.40 -2.18 -8.12
CA THR A 502 10.45 -2.59 -7.08
C THR A 502 11.16 -3.21 -5.88
N TYR A 503 12.20 -4.01 -6.11
CA TYR A 503 13.00 -4.64 -5.07
C TYR A 503 13.81 -3.60 -4.26
N GLU A 504 14.29 -2.52 -4.90
CA GLU A 504 14.94 -1.38 -4.23
C GLU A 504 14.04 -0.69 -3.20
N PHE A 505 12.77 -0.44 -3.54
CA PHE A 505 11.81 0.22 -2.64
C PHE A 505 11.11 -0.74 -1.66
N ALA A 506 10.89 -1.99 -2.07
CA ALA A 506 10.12 -2.99 -1.32
C ALA A 506 10.75 -4.40 -1.45
N PRO A 507 11.83 -4.68 -0.70
CA PRO A 507 12.54 -5.96 -0.75
C PRO A 507 11.73 -7.08 -0.08
N THR A 508 10.72 -7.60 -0.79
CA THR A 508 9.90 -8.73 -0.35
C THR A 508 10.38 -10.05 -0.93
N ALA A 509 10.13 -11.15 -0.22
CA ALA A 509 10.51 -12.49 -0.66
C ALA A 509 9.75 -12.98 -1.92
N SER A 510 8.62 -12.35 -2.30
CA SER A 510 7.98 -12.62 -3.60
C SER A 510 8.72 -11.94 -4.74
N VAL A 511 8.88 -10.61 -4.65
CA VAL A 511 9.60 -9.83 -5.66
C VAL A 511 11.03 -10.34 -5.86
N ALA A 512 11.71 -10.79 -4.80
CA ALA A 512 13.03 -11.43 -4.91
C ALA A 512 13.04 -12.73 -5.74
N ARG A 513 12.00 -13.58 -5.60
CA ARG A 513 11.84 -14.82 -6.37
C ARG A 513 11.49 -14.52 -7.82
N GLU A 514 10.56 -13.61 -8.05
CA GLU A 514 10.13 -13.16 -9.39
C GLU A 514 11.28 -12.48 -10.15
N LEU A 515 12.04 -11.60 -9.49
CA LEU A 515 13.23 -10.98 -10.07
C LEU A 515 14.29 -12.02 -10.45
N LYS A 516 14.50 -13.04 -9.60
CA LYS A 516 15.42 -14.15 -9.90
C LYS A 516 14.93 -14.99 -11.09
N SER A 517 13.63 -15.29 -11.20
CA SER A 517 13.08 -16.04 -12.33
C SER A 517 13.18 -15.24 -13.64
N ALA A 518 12.84 -13.94 -13.62
CA ALA A 518 12.97 -13.05 -14.76
C ALA A 518 14.44 -12.92 -15.23
N LYS A 519 15.41 -12.79 -14.32
CA LYS A 519 16.84 -12.78 -14.65
C LYS A 519 17.33 -14.08 -15.28
N MET A 520 16.86 -15.24 -14.82
CA MET A 520 17.18 -16.53 -15.45
C MET A 520 16.57 -16.67 -16.85
N LEU A 521 15.36 -16.14 -17.07
CA LEU A 521 14.75 -16.08 -18.40
C LEU A 521 15.53 -15.15 -19.34
N LEU A 522 16.02 -14.02 -18.82
CA LEU A 522 16.84 -13.07 -19.59
C LEU A 522 18.17 -13.68 -20.05
N ASP A 523 18.97 -14.28 -19.16
CA ASP A 523 20.23 -14.94 -19.58
C ASP A 523 19.96 -16.09 -20.57
N LYS A 524 18.86 -16.85 -20.39
CA LYS A 524 18.45 -17.88 -21.35
C LYS A 524 18.10 -17.29 -22.73
N GLN A 525 17.45 -16.13 -22.79
CA GLN A 525 17.20 -15.42 -24.05
C GLN A 525 18.51 -14.90 -24.66
N GLU A 526 19.35 -14.21 -23.89
CA GLU A 526 20.60 -13.63 -24.37
C GLU A 526 21.63 -14.69 -24.78
N ARG A 527 21.61 -15.86 -24.15
CA ARG A 527 22.38 -17.04 -24.59
C ARG A 527 21.90 -17.52 -25.95
N LYS A 528 20.59 -17.70 -26.15
CA LYS A 528 20.03 -18.10 -27.46
C LYS A 528 20.30 -17.05 -28.54
N GLU A 529 20.25 -15.76 -28.21
CA GLU A 529 20.63 -14.69 -29.13
C GLU A 529 22.12 -14.70 -29.46
N ARG A 530 23.02 -14.94 -28.49
CA ARG A 530 24.46 -15.13 -28.74
C ARG A 530 24.72 -16.34 -29.65
N GLU A 531 24.11 -17.48 -29.36
CA GLU A 531 24.22 -18.71 -30.18
C GLU A 531 23.72 -18.47 -31.62
N ARG A 532 22.62 -17.73 -31.81
CA ARG A 532 22.13 -17.30 -33.13
C ARG A 532 23.10 -16.35 -33.84
N ARG A 533 23.63 -15.34 -33.16
CA ARG A 533 24.60 -14.39 -33.74
C ARG A 533 25.86 -15.08 -34.25
N VAL A 534 26.42 -16.02 -33.46
CA VAL A 534 27.59 -16.82 -33.86
C VAL A 534 27.27 -17.73 -35.05
N ALA A 535 26.08 -18.34 -35.08
CA ALA A 535 25.63 -19.14 -36.23
C ALA A 535 25.43 -18.29 -37.50
N ASP A 536 24.92 -17.06 -37.37
CA ASP A 536 24.77 -16.12 -38.48
C ASP A 536 26.11 -15.60 -39.00
N GLU A 537 27.05 -15.30 -38.11
CA GLU A 537 28.42 -14.91 -38.45
C GLU A 537 29.15 -16.05 -39.17
N TYR A 538 29.07 -17.28 -38.68
CA TYR A 538 29.63 -18.45 -39.36
C TYR A 538 28.99 -18.68 -40.74
N ARG A 539 27.67 -18.50 -40.88
CA ARG A 539 26.99 -18.56 -42.18
C ARG A 539 27.51 -17.47 -43.13
N ARG A 540 27.69 -16.23 -42.65
CA ARG A 540 28.22 -15.10 -43.43
C ARG A 540 29.67 -15.31 -43.86
N ALA A 541 30.53 -15.81 -42.96
CA ALA A 541 31.91 -16.16 -43.27
C ALA A 541 31.98 -17.22 -44.38
N ARG A 542 31.22 -18.31 -44.23
CA ARG A 542 31.17 -19.39 -45.24
C ARG A 542 30.62 -18.95 -46.60
N THR A 543 29.70 -17.97 -46.64
CA THR A 543 29.26 -17.38 -47.92
C THR A 543 30.31 -16.46 -48.54
N ARG A 544 31.10 -15.73 -47.74
CA ARG A 544 32.24 -14.94 -48.25
C ARG A 544 33.32 -15.85 -48.81
N GLU A 545 33.72 -16.90 -48.09
CA GLU A 545 34.69 -17.90 -48.57
C GLU A 545 34.30 -18.52 -49.91
N ARG A 546 33.00 -18.81 -50.12
CA ARG A 546 32.48 -19.30 -51.40
C ARG A 546 32.57 -18.26 -52.51
N ALA A 547 32.14 -17.03 -52.24
CA ALA A 547 32.23 -15.95 -53.23
C ALA A 547 33.69 -15.65 -53.61
N GLU A 548 34.62 -15.65 -52.65
CA GLU A 548 36.04 -15.52 -52.91
C GLU A 548 36.61 -16.70 -53.72
N ALA A 549 36.19 -17.93 -53.42
CA ALA A 549 36.61 -19.10 -54.19
C ALA A 549 36.07 -19.06 -55.63
N GLU A 550 34.83 -18.62 -55.83
CA GLU A 550 34.22 -18.39 -57.14
C GLU A 550 34.95 -17.28 -57.92
N GLN A 551 35.29 -16.16 -57.28
CA GLN A 551 36.11 -15.10 -57.89
C GLN A 551 37.51 -15.58 -58.27
N ARG A 552 38.19 -16.33 -57.39
CA ARG A 552 39.52 -16.92 -57.71
C ARG A 552 39.42 -17.91 -58.86
N ALA A 553 38.36 -18.72 -58.92
CA ALA A 553 38.13 -19.64 -60.03
C ALA A 553 37.83 -18.91 -61.35
N GLN A 554 37.10 -17.78 -61.31
CA GLN A 554 36.89 -16.91 -62.47
C GLN A 554 38.22 -16.31 -62.97
N GLN A 555 39.04 -15.73 -62.08
CA GLN A 555 40.37 -15.22 -62.43
C GLN A 555 41.30 -16.30 -62.98
N GLN A 556 41.23 -17.53 -62.46
CA GLN A 556 41.96 -18.68 -63.01
C GLN A 556 41.46 -19.06 -64.41
N ALA A 557 40.14 -19.13 -64.64
CA ALA A 557 39.58 -19.40 -65.95
C ALA A 557 39.90 -18.29 -66.98
N GLU A 558 39.92 -17.02 -66.56
CA GLU A 558 40.32 -15.88 -67.39
C GLU A 558 41.80 -15.93 -67.76
N SER A 559 42.68 -16.21 -66.79
CA SER A 559 44.12 -16.33 -67.04
C SER A 559 44.48 -17.59 -67.85
N GLU A 560 43.81 -18.74 -67.62
CA GLU A 560 43.93 -19.92 -68.48
C GLU A 560 43.46 -19.62 -69.91
N SER A 561 42.31 -18.96 -70.09
CA SER A 561 41.80 -18.65 -71.42
C SER A 561 42.63 -17.57 -72.13
N TYR A 562 43.28 -16.67 -71.39
CA TYR A 562 44.31 -15.78 -71.92
C TYR A 562 45.55 -16.57 -72.38
N PHE A 563 46.10 -17.45 -71.53
CA PHE A 563 47.27 -18.27 -71.86
C PHE A 563 47.00 -19.25 -73.02
N ARG A 564 45.80 -19.85 -73.11
CA ARG A 564 45.37 -20.66 -74.25
C ARG A 564 45.32 -19.85 -75.55
N ARG A 565 44.84 -18.60 -75.51
CA ARG A 565 44.86 -17.70 -76.69
C ARG A 565 46.30 -17.39 -77.12
N GLN A 566 47.20 -17.15 -76.16
CA GLN A 566 48.60 -16.84 -76.44
C GLN A 566 49.38 -18.05 -76.99
N THR A 567 49.15 -19.25 -76.46
CA THR A 567 49.76 -20.50 -76.96
C THR A 567 49.19 -20.93 -78.31
N PHE A 568 47.88 -20.76 -78.59
CA PHE A 568 47.33 -20.94 -79.94
C PHE A 568 47.93 -19.97 -80.97
N ALA A 569 48.24 -18.72 -80.57
CA ALA A 569 48.95 -17.78 -81.43
C ALA A 569 50.41 -18.21 -81.68
N HIS A 570 51.11 -18.71 -80.65
CA HIS A 570 52.50 -19.15 -80.78
C HIS A 570 52.65 -20.44 -81.60
N ASN A 571 51.74 -21.42 -81.43
CA ASN A 571 51.73 -22.65 -82.24
C ASN A 571 51.40 -22.42 -83.73
N ARG A 572 50.79 -21.27 -84.08
CA ARG A 572 50.66 -20.82 -85.48
C ARG A 572 51.96 -20.28 -86.09
N TYR A 573 52.92 -19.87 -85.25
CA TYR A 573 54.23 -19.38 -85.67
C TYR A 573 55.32 -20.47 -85.69
N THR A 574 55.13 -21.58 -84.96
CA THR A 574 56.08 -22.71 -84.94
C THR A 574 55.71 -23.84 -85.90
N SER A 575 54.49 -23.85 -86.44
CA SER A 575 54.01 -24.89 -87.39
C SER A 575 54.36 -24.63 -88.86
N SER A 576 55.15 -23.59 -89.17
CA SER A 576 55.64 -23.26 -90.51
C SER A 576 56.92 -23.98 -90.93
N SER A 577 57.48 -24.87 -90.10
CA SER A 577 58.75 -25.56 -90.40
C SER A 577 58.85 -26.97 -89.80
N SER A 578 58.08 -27.92 -90.36
CA SER A 578 58.45 -29.34 -90.53
C SER A 578 57.30 -30.13 -91.16
N SER A 579 57.30 -30.24 -92.49
CA SER A 579 56.49 -31.25 -93.20
C SER A 579 57.37 -32.44 -93.54
N SER A 580 56.99 -33.64 -93.10
CA SER A 580 56.90 -34.85 -93.96
C SER A 580 56.78 -36.15 -93.15
N ASN A 581 56.11 -37.13 -93.77
CA ASN A 581 56.23 -38.58 -93.55
C ASN A 581 55.93 -39.20 -92.17
N ALA A 582 54.75 -39.82 -92.04
CA ALA A 582 54.67 -41.21 -91.56
C ALA A 582 53.39 -41.93 -92.06
N ARG A 583 53.59 -43.14 -92.57
CA ARG A 583 52.60 -44.00 -93.22
C ARG A 583 51.50 -44.53 -92.28
N ASN A 584 50.31 -44.59 -92.84
CA ASN A 584 49.26 -45.60 -92.61
C ASN A 584 49.77 -46.95 -92.06
N ARG A 585 49.20 -47.42 -90.94
CA ARG A 585 49.04 -48.84 -90.62
C ARG A 585 47.75 -49.07 -89.85
N GLN A 586 46.99 -50.07 -90.27
CA GLN A 586 45.65 -50.40 -89.79
C GLN A 586 45.68 -50.99 -88.37
N SER A 587 44.66 -50.71 -87.56
CA SER A 587 44.31 -51.52 -86.39
C SER A 587 42.87 -52.01 -86.51
N GLU A 588 42.63 -53.24 -86.06
CA GLU A 588 41.41 -53.99 -86.36
C GLU A 588 40.16 -53.51 -85.61
N ASN A 589 39.01 -53.97 -86.10
CA ASN A 589 37.69 -53.68 -85.56
C ASN A 589 37.52 -54.19 -84.12
N PHE A 590 37.05 -53.30 -83.22
CA PHE A 590 36.12 -53.72 -82.18
C PHE A 590 34.98 -52.70 -82.05
N SER A 591 33.80 -53.08 -82.55
CA SER A 591 32.64 -52.19 -82.66
C SER A 591 32.03 -51.90 -81.28
N SER A 592 31.90 -50.61 -80.94
CA SER A 592 30.93 -50.16 -79.94
C SER A 592 30.15 -48.97 -80.50
N LYS A 593 28.82 -49.12 -80.59
CA LYS A 593 27.92 -48.17 -81.24
C LYS A 593 27.74 -46.90 -80.40
N SER A 594 28.10 -45.75 -80.95
CA SER A 594 27.67 -44.44 -80.45
C SER A 594 26.20 -44.21 -80.77
N ASN A 595 25.36 -43.98 -79.77
CA ASN A 595 23.97 -43.59 -79.97
C ASN A 595 23.78 -42.12 -79.55
N GLN A 596 23.32 -41.28 -80.48
CA GLN A 596 22.89 -39.92 -80.14
C GLN A 596 21.60 -39.98 -79.31
N GLN A 597 21.49 -39.13 -78.29
CA GLN A 597 20.18 -38.73 -77.77
C GLN A 597 20.27 -37.39 -77.00
N GLN A 598 19.87 -36.32 -77.68
CA GLN A 598 19.38 -35.12 -77.02
C GLN A 598 17.96 -35.38 -76.54
N SER A 599 17.62 -34.93 -75.34
CA SER A 599 16.37 -35.29 -74.66
C SER A 599 15.55 -34.06 -74.30
N HIS A 600 14.24 -34.16 -74.50
CA HIS A 600 13.24 -33.45 -73.72
C HIS A 600 11.97 -34.31 -73.60
N TYR A 601 11.15 -33.94 -72.61
CA TYR A 601 9.89 -34.54 -72.16
C TYR A 601 9.96 -35.67 -71.11
N ASN A 602 9.16 -35.47 -70.07
CA ASN A 602 9.01 -36.29 -68.88
C ASN A 602 8.21 -37.58 -69.16
N THR A 603 8.46 -38.65 -68.39
CA THR A 603 7.44 -39.17 -67.44
C THR A 603 7.97 -40.22 -66.46
N ARG A 604 7.20 -40.40 -65.37
CA ARG A 604 7.40 -41.33 -64.23
C ARG A 604 7.84 -42.76 -64.63
N SER A 605 8.94 -43.26 -64.04
CA SER A 605 8.93 -44.40 -63.08
C SER A 605 10.31 -45.04 -62.86
N SER A 606 10.94 -44.89 -61.67
CA SER A 606 12.12 -45.71 -61.27
C SER A 606 12.56 -45.55 -59.79
N ALA A 607 11.63 -45.48 -58.83
CA ALA A 607 11.92 -45.19 -57.42
C ALA A 607 12.58 -46.34 -56.59
N LYS A 608 13.37 -47.26 -57.19
CA LYS A 608 13.78 -48.52 -56.53
C LYS A 608 15.26 -48.92 -56.54
N LYS A 609 16.21 -48.12 -57.08
CA LYS A 609 17.66 -48.47 -57.03
C LYS A 609 18.62 -47.50 -56.31
N ALA A 610 18.16 -46.35 -55.82
CA ALA A 610 19.00 -45.39 -55.09
C ALA A 610 19.24 -45.71 -53.58
N ASN A 611 18.47 -46.63 -52.98
CA ASN A 611 18.41 -46.77 -51.51
C ASN A 611 19.56 -47.56 -50.86
N ALA A 612 20.37 -48.32 -51.62
CA ALA A 612 21.39 -49.20 -51.05
C ALA A 612 22.65 -48.48 -50.54
N SER A 613 23.09 -47.41 -51.22
CA SER A 613 24.30 -46.66 -50.88
C SER A 613 24.09 -45.65 -49.73
N SER A 614 22.92 -44.99 -49.72
CA SER A 614 22.50 -44.06 -48.65
C SER A 614 22.40 -44.77 -47.29
N SER A 615 21.78 -45.96 -47.26
CA SER A 615 21.58 -46.72 -46.02
C SER A 615 22.89 -47.19 -45.38
N ARG A 616 23.92 -47.51 -46.18
CA ARG A 616 25.25 -47.93 -45.68
C ARG A 616 25.96 -46.78 -44.96
N ARG A 617 25.94 -45.57 -45.53
CA ARG A 617 26.54 -44.37 -44.90
C ARG A 617 25.82 -43.98 -43.60
N LYS A 618 24.47 -43.96 -43.59
CA LYS A 618 23.69 -43.75 -42.34
C LYS A 618 24.09 -44.74 -41.23
N SER A 619 24.21 -46.03 -41.55
CA SER A 619 24.55 -47.06 -40.55
C SER A 619 25.93 -46.91 -39.89
N MET A 620 26.84 -46.16 -40.52
CA MET A 620 28.22 -45.99 -40.08
C MET A 620 28.36 -44.82 -39.08
N ASP A 621 27.61 -43.73 -39.27
CA ASP A 621 27.62 -42.57 -38.38
C ASP A 621 26.85 -42.85 -37.07
N THR A 622 25.73 -43.57 -37.14
CA THR A 622 24.93 -43.96 -35.97
C THR A 622 25.72 -44.73 -34.91
N ILE A 623 26.68 -45.58 -35.29
CA ILE A 623 27.48 -46.34 -34.31
C ILE A 623 28.51 -45.45 -33.60
N MET A 624 29.03 -44.41 -34.28
CA MET A 624 30.06 -43.53 -33.74
C MET A 624 29.55 -42.24 -33.09
N LYS A 625 28.32 -41.82 -33.39
CA LYS A 625 27.71 -40.59 -32.84
C LYS A 625 26.32 -40.78 -32.22
N GLY A 626 25.64 -41.87 -32.54
CA GLY A 626 24.31 -42.16 -31.99
C GLY A 626 24.29 -42.48 -30.50
N THR A 627 23.09 -42.48 -29.93
CA THR A 627 22.84 -42.77 -28.51
C THR A 627 23.22 -44.21 -28.13
N TYR A 628 23.44 -44.49 -26.85
CA TYR A 628 23.80 -45.86 -26.42
C TYR A 628 22.72 -46.90 -26.75
N TYR A 629 21.46 -46.48 -26.87
CA TYR A 629 20.36 -47.31 -27.36
C TYR A 629 20.50 -47.63 -28.86
N GLU A 630 20.84 -46.64 -29.70
CA GLU A 630 21.08 -46.80 -31.14
C GLU A 630 22.35 -47.62 -31.45
N VAL A 631 23.42 -47.43 -30.68
CA VAL A 631 24.68 -48.18 -30.79
C VAL A 631 24.44 -49.69 -30.61
N LEU A 632 23.61 -50.07 -29.63
CA LEU A 632 23.19 -51.46 -29.43
C LEU A 632 22.09 -51.86 -30.45
N GLY A 633 21.26 -50.91 -30.89
CA GLY A 633 20.14 -51.11 -31.82
C GLY A 633 18.88 -51.59 -31.11
N ILE A 634 18.53 -50.95 -29.99
CA ILE A 634 17.40 -51.28 -29.12
C ILE A 634 16.61 -50.01 -28.77
N SER A 635 15.35 -50.17 -28.35
CA SER A 635 14.54 -49.06 -27.82
C SER A 635 15.00 -48.64 -26.43
N ASN A 636 14.79 -47.36 -26.08
CA ASN A 636 14.96 -46.83 -24.73
C ASN A 636 14.06 -47.50 -23.67
N ARG A 637 13.01 -48.24 -24.08
CA ARG A 637 12.16 -49.07 -23.19
C ARG A 637 12.62 -50.53 -23.06
N ALA A 638 13.76 -50.92 -23.66
CA ALA A 638 14.21 -52.32 -23.65
C ALA A 638 14.58 -52.86 -22.25
N SER A 639 14.31 -54.16 -22.02
CA SER A 639 14.67 -54.86 -20.78
C SER A 639 16.17 -55.17 -20.67
N THR A 640 16.65 -55.42 -19.45
CA THR A 640 18.06 -55.77 -19.17
C THR A 640 18.52 -57.03 -19.91
N ASN A 641 17.64 -58.02 -20.06
CA ASN A 641 17.90 -59.23 -20.86
C ASN A 641 18.03 -58.92 -22.36
N SER A 642 17.21 -58.01 -22.89
CA SER A 642 17.31 -57.53 -24.27
C SER A 642 18.64 -56.79 -24.52
N ILE A 643 19.02 -55.90 -23.60
CA ILE A 643 20.31 -55.19 -23.61
C ILE A 643 21.49 -56.18 -23.64
N LYS A 644 21.49 -57.20 -22.78
CA LYS A 644 22.54 -58.24 -22.74
C LYS A 644 22.60 -59.08 -24.03
N LYS A 645 21.44 -59.39 -24.64
CA LYS A 645 21.36 -60.12 -25.93
C LYS A 645 21.86 -59.26 -27.11
N ALA A 646 21.51 -57.97 -27.13
CA ALA A 646 21.97 -57.00 -28.13
C ALA A 646 23.49 -56.78 -28.04
N TYR A 647 24.03 -56.61 -26.83
CA TYR A 647 25.47 -56.50 -26.60
C TYR A 647 26.23 -57.71 -27.15
N LYS A 648 25.85 -58.95 -26.78
CA LYS A 648 26.48 -60.17 -27.29
C LYS A 648 26.50 -60.21 -28.84
N LYS A 649 25.38 -59.87 -29.49
CA LYS A 649 25.25 -59.85 -30.95
C LYS A 649 26.13 -58.77 -31.62
N ARG A 650 26.24 -57.59 -31.00
CA ARG A 650 27.05 -56.47 -31.51
C ARG A 650 28.55 -56.67 -31.27
N ALA A 651 28.93 -57.13 -30.07
CA ALA A 651 30.31 -57.42 -29.70
C ALA A 651 30.92 -58.48 -30.64
N LEU A 652 30.21 -59.56 -30.93
CA LEU A 652 30.67 -60.60 -31.86
C LEU A 652 30.88 -60.07 -33.29
N LYS A 653 30.08 -59.08 -33.72
CA LYS A 653 30.14 -58.48 -35.07
C LYS A 653 31.29 -57.48 -35.26
N TYR A 654 31.74 -56.84 -34.17
CA TYR A 654 32.80 -55.84 -34.19
C TYR A 654 34.08 -56.29 -33.46
N HIS A 655 34.16 -57.56 -33.04
CA HIS A 655 35.36 -58.12 -32.43
C HIS A 655 36.57 -57.98 -33.38
N PRO A 656 37.71 -57.42 -32.93
CA PRO A 656 38.88 -57.19 -33.78
C PRO A 656 39.30 -58.43 -34.58
N ASP A 657 39.43 -59.58 -33.91
CA ASP A 657 39.86 -60.85 -34.52
C ASP A 657 38.91 -61.35 -35.63
N LYS A 658 37.61 -61.03 -35.53
CA LYS A 658 36.59 -61.44 -36.50
C LYS A 658 36.31 -60.38 -37.57
N ASN A 659 36.87 -59.18 -37.43
CA ASN A 659 36.57 -58.03 -38.27
C ASN A 659 37.82 -57.18 -38.47
N ARG A 660 38.61 -57.52 -39.50
CA ARG A 660 39.87 -56.86 -39.89
C ARG A 660 39.70 -55.41 -40.42
N SER A 661 38.57 -54.74 -40.16
CA SER A 661 38.40 -53.32 -40.49
C SER A 661 39.18 -52.45 -39.50
N PRO A 662 39.92 -51.41 -39.94
CA PRO A 662 40.60 -50.47 -39.04
C PRO A 662 39.65 -49.66 -38.14
N THR A 663 38.33 -49.79 -38.33
CA THR A 663 37.30 -49.17 -37.46
C THR A 663 36.61 -50.16 -36.52
N ALA A 664 36.96 -51.46 -36.55
CA ALA A 664 36.30 -52.49 -35.75
C ALA A 664 36.55 -52.30 -34.26
N GLU A 665 37.80 -52.05 -33.86
CA GLU A 665 38.20 -51.84 -32.46
C GLU A 665 37.46 -50.64 -31.82
N SER A 666 37.40 -49.50 -32.50
CA SER A 666 36.66 -48.32 -32.03
C SER A 666 35.16 -48.59 -31.90
N LYS A 667 34.57 -49.35 -32.83
CA LYS A 667 33.16 -49.78 -32.74
C LYS A 667 32.93 -50.74 -31.57
N PHE A 668 33.86 -51.65 -31.32
CA PHE A 668 33.83 -52.58 -30.20
C PHE A 668 33.89 -51.84 -28.85
N LYS A 669 34.83 -50.90 -28.70
CA LYS A 669 34.95 -50.04 -27.51
C LYS A 669 33.64 -49.29 -27.22
N ARG A 670 33.03 -48.65 -28.23
CA ARG A 670 31.77 -47.91 -28.07
C ARG A 670 30.55 -48.81 -27.78
N VAL A 671 30.51 -50.04 -28.33
CA VAL A 671 29.49 -51.05 -27.99
C VAL A 671 29.64 -51.56 -26.55
N ALA A 672 30.88 -51.72 -26.06
CA ALA A 672 31.17 -52.10 -24.68
C ALA A 672 30.82 -50.98 -23.69
N GLU A 673 31.13 -49.73 -24.03
CA GLU A 673 30.75 -48.56 -23.24
C GLU A 673 29.22 -48.41 -23.11
N ALA A 674 28.49 -48.49 -24.22
CA ALA A 674 27.02 -48.44 -24.23
C ALA A 674 26.43 -49.53 -23.31
N TYR A 675 26.97 -50.76 -23.36
CA TYR A 675 26.53 -51.84 -22.46
C TYR A 675 26.90 -51.57 -21.00
N ARG A 676 28.09 -51.04 -20.71
CA ARG A 676 28.53 -50.71 -19.34
C ARG A 676 27.57 -49.74 -18.65
N VAL A 677 27.12 -48.71 -19.36
CA VAL A 677 26.17 -47.71 -18.84
C VAL A 677 24.75 -48.28 -18.74
N LEU A 678 24.25 -48.96 -19.79
CA LEU A 678 22.87 -49.44 -19.84
C LEU A 678 22.60 -50.71 -19.01
N LYS A 679 23.65 -51.45 -18.58
CA LYS A 679 23.52 -52.65 -17.73
C LYS A 679 23.00 -52.34 -16.32
N SER A 680 23.38 -51.20 -15.73
CA SER A 680 22.99 -50.83 -14.37
C SER A 680 21.74 -49.93 -14.39
N PRO A 681 20.66 -50.26 -13.66
CA PRO A 681 19.45 -49.42 -13.60
C PRO A 681 19.74 -47.99 -13.13
N LYS A 682 20.69 -47.80 -12.20
CA LYS A 682 21.07 -46.47 -11.70
C LYS A 682 21.81 -45.66 -12.77
N ALA A 683 22.83 -46.25 -13.41
CA ALA A 683 23.60 -45.56 -14.45
C ALA A 683 22.76 -45.27 -15.72
N ARG A 684 21.84 -46.18 -16.06
CA ARG A 684 20.85 -45.97 -17.13
C ARG A 684 19.96 -44.76 -16.86
N ARG A 685 19.36 -44.65 -15.65
CA ARG A 685 18.56 -43.46 -15.26
C ARG A 685 19.38 -42.16 -15.34
N THR A 686 20.63 -42.16 -14.90
CA THR A 686 21.51 -40.99 -15.01
C THR A 686 21.76 -40.61 -16.48
N TYR A 687 22.00 -41.60 -17.35
CA TYR A 687 22.18 -41.37 -18.79
C TYR A 687 20.89 -40.88 -19.48
N ASP A 688 19.73 -41.41 -19.10
CA ASP A 688 18.44 -40.98 -19.61
C ASP A 688 18.17 -39.51 -19.23
N LEU A 689 18.46 -39.13 -17.97
CA LEU A 689 18.36 -37.73 -17.51
C LEU A 689 19.33 -36.78 -18.26
N GLN A 690 20.58 -37.20 -18.47
CA GLN A 690 21.60 -36.40 -19.20
C GLN A 690 21.34 -36.29 -20.70
N SER A 691 20.70 -37.30 -21.31
CA SER A 691 20.27 -37.23 -22.71
C SER A 691 19.00 -36.40 -22.87
N MET A 692 18.06 -36.45 -21.92
CA MET A 692 16.89 -35.55 -21.87
C MET A 692 17.27 -34.07 -21.68
N SER A 693 18.31 -33.76 -20.89
CA SER A 693 18.80 -32.38 -20.79
C SER A 693 19.48 -31.89 -22.07
N SER A 694 20.17 -32.78 -22.80
CA SER A 694 20.82 -32.44 -24.08
C SER A 694 19.83 -32.31 -25.25
N ALA A 695 18.73 -33.09 -25.23
CA ALA A 695 17.68 -33.05 -26.25
C ALA A 695 16.72 -31.84 -26.14
N ARG A 696 16.85 -31.01 -25.09
CA ARG A 696 16.13 -29.73 -24.93
C ARG A 696 16.91 -28.53 -25.51
N PHE A 697 18.04 -28.77 -26.19
CA PHE A 697 18.98 -27.74 -26.70
C PHE A 697 19.30 -27.85 -28.20
N TRP A 698 18.51 -28.60 -28.98
CA TRP A 698 18.57 -28.66 -30.45
C TRP A 698 17.18 -28.52 -31.05
#